data_AF-A0A2A4REF0-F1
#
_entry.id   AF-A0A2A4REF0-F1
#
_cell.length_a   1.000
_cell.length_b   1.000
_cell.length_c   1.000
_cell.angle_alpha   90.00
_cell.angle_beta   90.00
_cell.angle_gamma   90.00
#
_symmetry.space_group_name_H-M   'P 1'
#
loop_
_entity.id
_entity.type
_entity.pdbx_description
1 polymer ?
#
loop_
_entity_poly.entity_id
_entity_poly.type
_entity_poly.pdbx_seq_one_letter_code
_entity_poly.pdbx_strand_id
1 'polypeptide(L)'
;MSTMAFSACFAVWVIFSIIGIPIKALLDLSDTQFGLLIATPILSGALLRLPVGILTDRYGGRKVFAILLLSIIVPLYLVGSATQYWQFLVLGLFVGVSGSSFAVGVTYTAKWFPPARRGLAMGIFGAGNAGAALTNFAAPALLLAWGWQAVPKVYALVIVVVVIVFWLFTYEDPNHRRVSKVSFKDQLVLLRDPRIWKYCQYYSLVFGGFVGLSLWITKYYVNEYQLDLTTAALLASIFVLPSGIVRALGGWLSDRYGAYIVTWGVMWVSWVCLFMLAYPQTVMNIKVISGEDWNFDVGLNIWVFTALLFVLGISWGLGKASVFKGLADEYPNDLGLASGIVGLAGGVGGFLLPIMFGALIDITRVNSSVFMLLYGATSVSLILVYFTFGKEHQTEAIQHAKDKIEDEAVLHSMDDIVADQREAIKESMARSLRTCAQQLSPVMKDQVALEAKLESLTWTLEHYKSIYVMNAKGIQISTNLTPEGRDDDQLGRNRSQRPYMKNMFTGQDFKLSDSYISKNKRRPSLTAIHAVRGNVDELVGFVGVDYDLRSLPRKGASFSGSDEKQQLEGDLSIRAGLLLQQRSQSRLDDKIDDVLTLMEVLMLEHGIFHGKIHFSSNRATVWHLEEPCNYHILTVDDLVNPAICLAYPSQPYNRRAIVPKQEIKKVFDEFKRLRFTDDTIYLRAGSLNICNGMVGLNFSCDSTHYMQYDEFLEKDHKFWLGD
;
A
#
# COMPACT_ATOMS: atom_id res chain seq x y z
N MET A 1 29.11 6.84 14.63
CA MET A 1 29.88 5.89 15.48
C MET A 1 29.30 4.48 15.48
N SER A 2 28.00 4.27 15.73
CA SER A 2 27.38 2.94 15.71
C SER A 2 27.61 2.16 14.40
N THR A 3 27.48 2.82 13.23
CA THR A 3 27.79 2.20 11.93
C THR A 3 29.23 1.74 11.85
N MET A 4 30.20 2.55 12.27
CA MET A 4 31.63 2.21 12.23
C MET A 4 31.95 1.03 13.15
N ALA A 5 31.41 1.04 14.37
CA ALA A 5 31.57 -0.07 15.30
C ALA A 5 30.93 -1.36 14.75
N PHE A 6 29.75 -1.25 14.14
CA PHE A 6 29.11 -2.37 13.46
C PHE A 6 29.93 -2.86 12.26
N SER A 7 30.50 -1.97 11.44
CA SER A 7 31.41 -2.34 10.36
C SER A 7 32.63 -3.12 10.85
N ALA A 8 33.26 -2.67 11.94
CA ALA A 8 34.40 -3.37 12.52
C ALA A 8 34.01 -4.74 13.06
N CYS A 9 32.88 -4.84 13.77
CA CYS A 9 32.33 -6.13 14.20
C CYS A 9 32.02 -7.04 13.02
N PHE A 10 31.40 -6.54 11.96
CA PHE A 10 31.05 -7.33 10.79
C PHE A 10 32.30 -7.82 10.04
N ALA A 11 33.34 -6.98 9.97
CA ALA A 11 34.63 -7.36 9.39
C ALA A 11 35.29 -8.52 10.16
N VAL A 12 35.29 -8.43 11.50
CA VAL A 12 35.73 -9.52 12.39
C VAL A 12 34.85 -10.76 12.24
N TRP A 13 33.55 -10.58 12.09
CA TRP A 13 32.58 -11.67 12.05
C TRP A 13 32.80 -12.60 10.84
N VAL A 14 33.24 -12.04 9.71
CA VAL A 14 33.53 -12.81 8.49
C VAL A 14 35.01 -13.12 8.28
N ILE A 15 35.89 -12.84 9.24
CA ILE A 15 37.35 -12.92 9.07
C ILE A 15 37.84 -14.27 8.52
N PHE A 16 37.18 -15.36 8.93
CA PHE A 16 37.50 -16.72 8.51
C PHE A 16 37.25 -17.00 7.02
N SER A 17 36.52 -16.13 6.30
CA SER A 17 36.37 -16.27 4.84
C SER A 17 37.70 -16.15 4.08
N ILE A 18 38.65 -15.38 4.64
CA ILE A 18 39.97 -15.17 4.05
C ILE A 18 41.01 -16.04 4.76
N ILE A 19 41.14 -15.93 6.09
CA ILE A 19 42.17 -16.68 6.83
C ILE A 19 41.87 -18.18 6.89
N GLY A 20 40.63 -18.60 6.65
CA GLY A 20 40.25 -20.01 6.63
C GLY A 20 40.90 -20.77 5.48
N ILE A 21 41.21 -20.11 4.35
CA ILE A 21 41.81 -20.75 3.17
C ILE A 21 43.20 -21.32 3.49
N PRO A 22 44.16 -20.53 4.03
CA PRO A 22 45.44 -21.10 4.47
C PRO A 22 45.29 -22.04 5.67
N ILE A 23 44.33 -21.83 6.58
CA ILE A 23 44.08 -22.77 7.69
C ILE A 23 43.62 -24.14 7.17
N LYS A 24 42.75 -24.17 6.15
CA LYS A 24 42.32 -25.40 5.48
C LYS A 24 43.53 -26.15 4.91
N ALA A 25 44.43 -25.45 4.22
CA ALA A 25 45.64 -26.05 3.68
C ALA A 25 46.60 -26.54 4.78
N LEU A 26 46.75 -25.78 5.87
CA LEU A 26 47.63 -26.12 6.99
C LEU A 26 47.19 -27.38 7.74
N LEU A 27 45.88 -27.58 7.89
CA LEU A 27 45.30 -28.69 8.66
C LEU A 27 44.72 -29.80 7.78
N ASP A 28 44.90 -29.71 6.46
CA ASP A 28 44.35 -30.62 5.44
C ASP A 28 42.84 -30.87 5.62
N LEU A 29 42.07 -29.80 5.76
CA LEU A 29 40.64 -29.88 6.07
C LEU A 29 39.79 -30.22 4.83
N SER A 30 38.78 -31.06 5.01
CA SER A 30 37.73 -31.28 4.01
C SER A 30 36.93 -29.99 3.74
N ASP A 31 36.16 -29.94 2.65
CA ASP A 31 35.31 -28.78 2.39
C ASP A 31 34.21 -28.63 3.44
N THR A 32 33.68 -29.73 3.97
CA THR A 32 32.74 -29.73 5.10
C THR A 32 33.36 -29.13 6.36
N GLN A 33 34.59 -29.51 6.72
CA GLN A 33 35.30 -28.97 7.88
C GLN A 33 35.62 -27.49 7.71
N PHE A 34 36.05 -27.08 6.52
CA PHE A 34 36.21 -25.66 6.19
C PHE A 34 34.89 -24.89 6.30
N GLY A 35 33.78 -25.46 5.81
CA GLY A 35 32.44 -24.89 5.96
C GLY A 35 32.06 -24.69 7.43
N LEU A 36 32.31 -25.68 8.28
CA LEU A 36 32.08 -25.54 9.72
C LEU A 36 32.97 -24.47 10.36
N LEU A 37 34.25 -24.40 9.99
CA LEU A 37 35.19 -23.38 10.46
C LEU A 37 34.67 -21.96 10.20
N ILE A 38 34.32 -21.65 8.96
CA ILE A 38 33.88 -20.30 8.58
C ILE A 38 32.48 -19.98 9.08
N ALA A 39 31.62 -20.99 9.26
CA ALA A 39 30.25 -20.82 9.74
C ALA A 39 30.15 -20.66 11.27
N THR A 40 31.09 -21.22 12.03
CA THR A 40 31.02 -21.25 13.50
C THR A 40 30.83 -19.87 14.16
N PRO A 41 31.53 -18.80 13.74
CA PRO A 41 31.26 -17.45 14.24
C PRO A 41 29.85 -16.93 13.91
N ILE A 42 29.27 -17.38 12.79
CA ILE A 42 27.91 -16.98 12.38
C ILE A 42 26.87 -17.53 13.35
N LEU A 43 27.06 -18.76 13.85
CA LEU A 43 26.16 -19.41 14.80
C LEU A 43 26.03 -18.63 16.11
N SER A 44 27.14 -18.34 16.78
CA SER A 44 27.09 -17.62 18.06
C SER A 44 26.56 -16.20 17.88
N GLY A 45 26.92 -15.53 16.79
CA GLY A 45 26.36 -14.23 16.43
C GLY A 45 24.85 -14.27 16.26
N ALA A 46 24.32 -15.29 15.60
CA ALA A 46 22.88 -15.49 15.42
C ALA A 46 22.15 -15.78 16.73
N LEU A 47 22.65 -16.74 17.51
CA LEU A 47 22.04 -17.16 18.79
C LEU A 47 22.03 -16.04 19.83
N LEU A 48 23.09 -15.24 19.88
CA LEU A 48 23.24 -14.17 20.88
C LEU A 48 22.47 -12.90 20.54
N ARG A 49 21.94 -12.72 19.32
CA ARG A 49 21.17 -11.52 18.92
C ARG A 49 20.02 -11.22 19.87
N LEU A 50 19.22 -12.23 20.21
CA LEU A 50 18.05 -12.07 21.08
C LEU A 50 18.48 -11.71 22.52
N PRO A 51 19.31 -12.53 23.21
CA PRO A 51 19.78 -12.20 24.56
C PRO A 51 20.46 -10.84 24.66
N VAL A 52 21.35 -10.52 23.71
CA VAL A 52 22.11 -9.26 23.71
C VAL A 52 21.22 -8.06 23.38
N GLY A 53 20.19 -8.23 22.54
CA GLY A 53 19.15 -7.22 22.32
C GLY A 53 18.40 -6.88 23.62
N ILE A 54 17.98 -7.90 24.37
CA ILE A 54 17.30 -7.72 25.67
C ILE A 54 18.23 -7.03 26.67
N LEU A 55 19.50 -7.42 26.72
CA LEU A 55 20.51 -6.76 27.57
C LEU A 55 20.69 -5.29 27.18
N THR A 56 20.59 -4.96 25.89
CA THR A 56 20.70 -3.59 25.38
C THR A 56 19.54 -2.72 25.86
N ASP A 57 18.32 -3.24 25.84
CA ASP A 57 17.15 -2.53 26.36
C ASP A 57 17.24 -2.28 27.87
N ARG A 58 17.78 -3.26 28.61
CA ARG A 58 17.89 -3.22 30.07
C ARG A 58 19.03 -2.33 30.58
N TYR A 59 20.23 -2.48 30.01
CA TYR A 59 21.46 -1.86 30.52
C TYR A 59 21.96 -0.68 29.69
N GLY A 60 21.31 -0.39 28.54
CA GLY A 60 21.67 0.70 27.65
C GLY A 60 22.66 0.29 26.56
N GLY A 61 22.44 0.78 25.34
CA GLY A 61 23.23 0.39 24.17
C GLY A 61 24.70 0.78 24.21
N ARG A 62 25.06 1.91 24.81
CA ARG A 62 26.46 2.33 24.93
C ARG A 62 27.32 1.30 25.68
N LYS A 63 26.88 0.89 26.86
CA LYS A 63 27.62 -0.07 27.72
C LYS A 63 27.65 -1.45 27.09
N VAL A 64 26.51 -1.93 26.60
CA VAL A 64 26.42 -3.28 26.01
C VAL A 64 27.26 -3.38 24.74
N PHE A 65 27.27 -2.37 23.87
CA PHE A 65 28.13 -2.37 22.67
C PHE A 65 29.62 -2.34 23.05
N ALA A 66 30.01 -1.53 24.03
CA ALA A 66 31.40 -1.48 24.50
C ALA A 66 31.87 -2.82 25.10
N ILE A 67 31.05 -3.45 25.95
CA ILE A 67 31.33 -4.77 26.51
C ILE A 67 31.43 -5.82 25.39
N LEU A 68 30.54 -5.78 24.41
CA LEU A 68 30.57 -6.66 23.26
C LEU A 68 31.89 -6.54 22.50
N LEU A 69 32.32 -5.33 22.18
CA LEU A 69 33.60 -5.10 21.50
C LEU A 69 34.80 -5.53 22.35
N LEU A 70 34.78 -5.29 23.66
CA LEU A 70 35.86 -5.75 24.56
C LEU A 70 35.93 -7.29 24.62
N SER A 71 34.78 -7.95 24.63
CA SER A 71 34.69 -9.41 24.77
C SER A 71 35.33 -10.17 23.61
N ILE A 72 35.39 -9.59 22.41
CA ILE A 72 35.95 -10.24 21.22
C ILE A 72 37.46 -10.04 21.06
N ILE A 73 38.10 -9.09 21.76
CA ILE A 73 39.52 -8.74 21.55
C ILE A 73 40.44 -9.93 21.88
N VAL A 74 40.29 -10.52 23.07
CA VAL A 74 41.16 -11.62 23.52
C VAL A 74 40.97 -12.87 22.65
N PRO A 75 39.74 -13.38 22.43
CA PRO A 75 39.52 -14.51 21.54
C PRO A 75 40.09 -14.28 20.14
N LEU A 76 39.88 -13.09 19.57
CA LEU A 76 40.38 -12.73 18.26
C LEU A 76 41.90 -12.73 18.20
N TYR A 77 42.57 -12.15 19.20
CA TYR A 77 44.03 -12.20 19.28
C TYR A 77 44.57 -13.65 19.35
N LEU A 78 43.89 -14.51 20.13
CA LEU A 78 44.28 -15.92 20.29
C LEU A 78 44.07 -16.76 19.02
N VAL A 79 43.18 -16.37 18.10
CA VAL A 79 43.02 -17.08 16.80
C VAL A 79 44.34 -17.12 16.05
N GLY A 80 45.15 -16.06 16.09
CA GLY A 80 46.46 -16.01 15.45
C GLY A 80 47.53 -16.89 16.12
N SER A 81 47.20 -17.59 17.20
CA SER A 81 48.08 -18.51 17.92
C SER A 81 47.49 -19.91 18.03
N ALA A 82 46.32 -20.16 17.43
CA ALA A 82 45.70 -21.47 17.38
C ALA A 82 46.44 -22.40 16.40
N THR A 83 46.54 -23.67 16.77
CA THR A 83 47.22 -24.73 16.00
C THR A 83 46.33 -25.92 15.73
N GLN A 84 45.26 -26.12 16.51
CA GLN A 84 44.37 -27.28 16.41
C GLN A 84 42.99 -26.86 15.92
N TYR A 85 42.35 -27.71 15.11
CA TYR A 85 41.03 -27.42 14.51
C TYR A 85 39.98 -26.99 15.55
N TRP A 86 39.88 -27.70 16.68
CA TRP A 86 38.93 -27.37 17.75
C TRP A 86 39.19 -26.00 18.40
N GLN A 87 40.45 -25.53 18.45
CA GLN A 87 40.78 -24.21 18.99
C GLN A 87 40.18 -23.12 18.11
N PHE A 88 40.24 -23.27 16.79
CA PHE A 88 39.62 -22.34 15.86
C PHE A 88 38.09 -22.33 15.99
N LEU A 89 37.45 -23.47 16.23
CA LEU A 89 36.01 -23.53 16.46
C LEU A 89 35.62 -22.82 17.77
N VAL A 90 36.29 -23.13 18.87
CA VAL A 90 36.00 -22.51 20.19
C VAL A 90 36.25 -21.01 20.14
N LEU A 91 37.40 -20.57 19.64
CA LEU A 91 37.71 -19.15 19.49
C LEU A 91 36.74 -18.49 18.49
N GLY A 92 36.38 -19.19 17.41
CA GLY A 92 35.38 -18.76 16.44
C GLY A 92 34.02 -18.47 17.07
N LEU A 93 33.55 -19.31 18.01
CA LEU A 93 32.32 -19.05 18.77
C LEU A 93 32.41 -17.75 19.57
N PHE A 94 33.53 -17.48 20.23
CA PHE A 94 33.71 -16.22 20.97
C PHE A 94 33.85 -15.01 20.05
N VAL A 95 34.60 -15.13 18.94
CA VAL A 95 34.71 -14.10 17.92
C VAL A 95 33.33 -13.78 17.32
N GLY A 96 32.49 -14.79 17.15
CA GLY A 96 31.14 -14.66 16.63
C GLY A 96 30.17 -13.84 17.50
N VAL A 97 30.50 -13.57 18.78
CA VAL A 97 29.78 -12.59 19.61
C VAL A 97 29.68 -11.23 18.89
N SER A 98 30.66 -10.88 18.05
CA SER A 98 30.64 -9.71 17.17
C SER A 98 29.40 -9.64 16.27
N GLY A 99 28.86 -10.77 15.81
CA GLY A 99 27.65 -10.84 14.96
C GLY A 99 26.35 -10.41 15.66
N SER A 100 26.34 -10.36 16.99
CA SER A 100 25.22 -9.85 17.79
C SER A 100 25.20 -8.31 17.87
N SER A 101 26.27 -7.63 17.43
CA SER A 101 26.37 -6.16 17.38
C SER A 101 25.27 -5.50 16.54
N PHE A 102 24.71 -6.22 15.55
CA PHE A 102 23.56 -5.76 14.79
C PHE A 102 22.36 -5.49 15.69
N ALA A 103 22.03 -6.41 16.61
CA ALA A 103 20.90 -6.27 17.52
C ALA A 103 21.10 -5.10 18.50
N VAL A 104 22.31 -4.96 19.06
CA VAL A 104 22.68 -3.81 19.91
C VAL A 104 22.57 -2.50 19.14
N GLY A 105 23.11 -2.46 17.93
CA GLY A 105 23.19 -1.24 17.17
C GLY A 105 21.85 -0.77 16.61
N VAL A 106 20.96 -1.68 16.21
CA VAL A 106 19.57 -1.35 15.84
C VAL A 106 18.84 -0.75 17.05
N THR A 107 18.84 -1.44 18.19
CA THR A 107 18.15 -0.99 19.40
C THR A 107 18.73 0.30 19.96
N TYR A 108 20.05 0.47 19.94
CA TYR A 108 20.71 1.69 20.38
C TYR A 108 20.42 2.85 19.42
N THR A 109 20.65 2.67 18.12
CA THR A 109 20.54 3.75 17.13
C THR A 109 19.09 4.18 16.95
N ALA A 110 18.11 3.27 16.96
CA ALA A 110 16.71 3.59 16.69
C ALA A 110 16.09 4.54 17.72
N LYS A 111 16.61 4.53 18.95
CA LYS A 111 16.13 5.37 20.05
C LYS A 111 16.56 6.83 19.93
N TRP A 112 17.67 7.10 19.25
CA TRP A 112 18.18 8.46 19.03
C TRP A 112 17.45 9.23 17.92
N PHE A 113 16.60 8.56 17.13
CA PHE A 113 15.95 9.19 15.98
C PHE A 113 14.41 9.10 16.08
N PRO A 114 13.69 10.18 15.68
CA PRO A 114 12.25 10.15 15.60
C PRO A 114 11.77 9.16 14.52
N PRO A 115 10.54 8.62 14.61
CA PRO A 115 10.02 7.60 13.68
C PRO A 115 10.23 7.95 12.20
N ALA A 116 9.98 9.21 11.81
CA ALA A 116 10.13 9.69 10.42
C ALA A 116 11.54 9.56 9.85
N ARG A 117 12.59 9.62 10.69
CA ARG A 117 14.00 9.48 10.26
C ARG A 117 14.62 8.15 10.66
N ARG A 118 13.88 7.31 11.39
CA ARG A 118 14.37 6.03 11.92
C ARG A 118 14.75 5.08 10.78
N GLY A 119 13.97 5.03 9.70
CA GLY A 119 14.29 4.22 8.51
C GLY A 119 15.64 4.58 7.89
N LEU A 120 15.90 5.88 7.67
CA LEU A 120 17.18 6.36 7.15
C LEU A 120 18.34 6.05 8.12
N ALA A 121 18.15 6.29 9.42
CA ALA A 121 19.16 5.99 10.43
C ALA A 121 19.48 4.48 10.50
N MET A 122 18.47 3.62 10.40
CA MET A 122 18.64 2.17 10.32
C MET A 122 19.30 1.73 9.01
N GLY A 123 19.04 2.42 7.90
CA GLY A 123 19.72 2.22 6.63
C GLY A 123 21.21 2.53 6.72
N ILE A 124 21.57 3.70 7.25
CA ILE A 124 22.97 4.11 7.46
C ILE A 124 23.67 3.18 8.47
N PHE A 125 22.98 2.75 9.52
CA PHE A 125 23.49 1.74 10.43
C PHE A 125 23.74 0.41 9.71
N GLY A 126 22.76 -0.07 8.95
CA GLY A 126 22.83 -1.31 8.18
C GLY A 126 23.91 -1.32 7.10
N ALA A 127 24.33 -0.15 6.60
CA ALA A 127 25.49 -0.02 5.72
C ALA A 127 26.78 -0.56 6.35
N GLY A 128 26.83 -0.75 7.68
CA GLY A 128 27.97 -1.41 8.33
C GLY A 128 28.20 -2.86 7.91
N ASN A 129 27.26 -3.50 7.20
CA ASN A 129 27.54 -4.77 6.51
C ASN A 129 28.71 -4.65 5.50
N ALA A 130 29.05 -3.43 5.07
CA ALA A 130 30.26 -3.14 4.28
C ALA A 130 31.57 -3.57 4.98
N GLY A 131 31.54 -3.84 6.30
CA GLY A 131 32.65 -4.46 7.01
C GLY A 131 33.16 -5.76 6.37
N ALA A 132 32.29 -6.55 5.73
CA ALA A 132 32.75 -7.75 5.03
C ALA A 132 33.60 -7.43 3.79
N ALA A 133 33.29 -6.34 3.09
CA ALA A 133 34.16 -5.87 2.02
C ALA A 133 35.49 -5.34 2.58
N LEU A 134 35.48 -4.65 3.73
CA LEU A 134 36.72 -4.24 4.40
C LEU A 134 37.63 -5.44 4.68
N THR A 135 37.06 -6.58 5.09
CA THR A 135 37.81 -7.83 5.24
C THR A 135 38.40 -8.32 3.93
N ASN A 136 37.62 -8.31 2.85
CA ASN A 136 38.10 -8.73 1.54
C ASN A 136 39.23 -7.83 0.99
N PHE A 137 39.31 -6.55 1.36
CA PHE A 137 40.43 -5.68 0.98
C PHE A 137 41.63 -5.81 1.93
N ALA A 138 41.39 -5.74 3.24
CA ALA A 138 42.47 -5.63 4.22
C ALA A 138 43.10 -6.99 4.57
N ALA A 139 42.31 -8.07 4.66
CA ALA A 139 42.83 -9.35 5.10
C ALA A 139 43.82 -9.99 4.11
N PRO A 140 43.60 -9.99 2.78
CA PRO A 140 44.60 -10.50 1.83
C PRO A 140 45.90 -9.71 1.87
N ALA A 141 45.84 -8.38 1.96
CA ALA A 141 47.02 -7.53 2.05
C ALA A 141 47.86 -7.83 3.31
N LEU A 142 47.20 -7.96 4.47
CA LEU A 142 47.85 -8.33 5.73
C LEU A 142 48.42 -9.75 5.69
N LEU A 143 47.71 -10.68 5.06
CA LEU A 143 48.13 -12.07 4.89
C LEU A 143 49.41 -12.16 4.04
N LEU A 144 49.49 -11.39 2.94
CA LEU A 144 50.70 -11.33 2.10
C LEU A 144 51.89 -10.70 2.82
N ALA A 145 51.65 -9.68 3.64
CA ALA A 145 52.72 -8.95 4.32
C ALA A 145 53.29 -9.70 5.55
N TRP A 146 52.43 -10.28 6.38
CA TRP A 146 52.80 -10.81 7.69
C TRP A 146 52.24 -12.20 8.01
N GLY A 147 51.63 -12.88 7.04
CA GLY A 147 51.01 -14.19 7.21
C GLY A 147 49.60 -14.12 7.82
N TRP A 148 48.88 -15.25 7.73
CA TRP A 148 47.49 -15.31 8.19
C TRP A 148 47.35 -15.10 9.70
N GLN A 149 48.38 -15.46 10.49
CA GLN A 149 48.39 -15.31 11.95
C GLN A 149 48.37 -13.84 12.40
N ALA A 150 48.90 -12.92 11.58
CA ALA A 150 48.92 -11.50 11.88
C ALA A 150 47.55 -10.86 11.67
N VAL A 151 46.76 -11.34 10.71
CA VAL A 151 45.44 -10.78 10.36
C VAL A 151 44.50 -10.65 11.58
N PRO A 152 44.20 -11.71 12.36
CA PRO A 152 43.32 -11.59 13.51
C PRO A 152 43.93 -10.72 14.62
N LYS A 153 45.26 -10.70 14.79
CA LYS A 153 45.93 -9.85 15.79
C LYS A 153 45.81 -8.36 15.45
N VAL A 154 45.97 -8.00 14.17
CA VAL A 154 45.76 -6.64 13.68
C VAL A 154 44.30 -6.23 13.85
N TYR A 155 43.35 -7.12 13.55
CA TYR A 155 41.93 -6.83 13.76
C TYR A 155 41.61 -6.63 15.26
N ALA A 156 42.24 -7.40 16.16
CA ALA A 156 42.10 -7.18 17.60
C ALA A 156 42.57 -5.78 18.01
N LEU A 157 43.71 -5.31 17.47
CA LEU A 157 44.19 -3.94 17.69
C LEU A 157 43.21 -2.90 17.12
N VAL A 158 42.66 -3.12 15.94
CA VAL A 158 41.63 -2.24 15.36
C VAL A 158 40.40 -2.18 16.26
N ILE A 159 39.95 -3.31 16.82
CA ILE A 159 38.82 -3.33 17.76
C ILE A 159 39.13 -2.57 19.05
N VAL A 160 40.36 -2.62 19.57
CA VAL A 160 40.79 -1.77 20.71
C VAL A 160 40.59 -0.29 20.36
N VAL A 161 41.08 0.15 19.20
CA VAL A 161 40.91 1.53 18.74
C VAL A 161 39.44 1.89 18.58
N VAL A 162 38.65 1.01 17.96
CA VAL A 162 37.20 1.21 17.77
C VAL A 162 36.47 1.31 19.10
N VAL A 163 36.83 0.52 20.12
CA VAL A 163 36.27 0.63 21.48
C VAL A 163 36.56 1.98 22.10
N ILE A 164 37.81 2.45 22.00
CA ILE A 164 38.22 3.73 22.58
C ILE A 164 37.46 4.86 21.89
N VAL A 165 37.47 4.89 20.56
CA VAL A 165 36.75 5.91 19.78
C VAL A 165 35.25 5.84 20.03
N PHE A 166 34.66 4.64 20.03
CA PHE A 166 33.24 4.46 20.34
C PHE A 166 32.92 4.99 21.73
N TRP A 167 33.72 4.66 22.75
CA TRP A 167 33.48 5.11 24.12
C TRP A 167 33.60 6.64 24.27
N LEU A 168 34.58 7.26 23.63
CA LEU A 168 34.81 8.70 23.69
C LEU A 168 33.75 9.52 22.94
N PHE A 169 33.25 9.02 21.81
CA PHE A 169 32.36 9.77 20.91
C PHE A 169 30.89 9.29 20.93
N THR A 170 30.49 8.47 21.91
CA THR A 170 29.08 8.07 22.09
C THR A 170 28.56 8.44 23.47
N TYR A 171 27.24 8.57 23.55
CA TYR A 171 26.54 9.05 24.75
C TYR A 171 25.47 8.04 25.20
N GLU A 172 25.06 8.14 26.46
CA GLU A 172 23.97 7.33 26.99
C GLU A 172 22.87 8.28 27.46
N ASP A 173 21.62 7.98 27.09
CA ASP A 173 20.45 8.64 27.66
C ASP A 173 19.74 7.62 28.57
N PRO A 174 19.61 7.89 29.89
CA PRO A 174 18.90 7.03 30.81
C PRO A 174 17.44 6.75 30.42
N ASN A 175 16.78 7.66 29.70
CA ASN A 175 15.39 7.51 29.25
C ASN A 175 15.23 6.43 28.16
N HIS A 176 16.33 6.03 27.52
CA HIS A 176 16.35 4.95 26.54
C HIS A 176 16.34 3.54 27.17
N ARG A 177 16.45 3.43 28.50
CA ARG A 177 16.38 2.15 29.22
C ARG A 177 14.92 1.76 29.44
N ARG A 178 14.57 0.51 29.12
CA ARG A 178 13.26 -0.08 29.44
C ARG A 178 13.44 -1.43 30.09
N VAL A 179 12.64 -1.72 31.11
CA VAL A 179 12.55 -3.09 31.64
C VAL A 179 11.69 -3.88 30.67
N SER A 180 12.32 -4.72 29.85
CA SER A 180 11.56 -5.68 29.03
C SER A 180 10.81 -6.63 29.96
N LYS A 181 9.47 -6.65 29.86
CA LYS A 181 8.60 -7.56 30.60
C LYS A 181 8.42 -8.92 29.90
N VAL A 182 8.96 -9.10 28.70
CA VAL A 182 8.68 -10.26 27.84
C VAL A 182 9.64 -11.40 28.18
N SER A 183 9.11 -12.55 28.60
CA SER A 183 9.90 -13.76 28.91
C SER A 183 10.37 -14.45 27.63
N PHE A 184 11.53 -15.12 27.66
CA PHE A 184 12.01 -15.96 26.55
C PHE A 184 10.98 -17.03 26.12
N LYS A 185 10.11 -17.48 27.04
CA LYS A 185 9.01 -18.40 26.72
C LYS A 185 7.91 -17.74 25.89
N ASP A 186 7.58 -16.48 26.18
CA ASP A 186 6.57 -15.72 25.44
C ASP A 186 7.07 -15.45 24.01
N GLN A 187 8.40 -15.32 23.85
CA GLN A 187 9.02 -15.16 22.55
C GLN A 187 8.86 -16.41 21.65
N LEU A 188 8.85 -17.62 22.20
CA LEU A 188 8.67 -18.85 21.41
C LEU A 188 7.22 -19.07 20.95
N VAL A 189 6.24 -18.32 21.48
CA VAL A 189 4.82 -18.49 21.11
C VAL A 189 4.60 -18.17 19.63
N LEU A 190 5.31 -17.19 19.08
CA LEU A 190 5.17 -16.77 17.69
C LEU A 190 5.65 -17.83 16.68
N LEU A 191 6.51 -18.77 17.09
CA LEU A 191 6.89 -19.92 16.25
C LEU A 191 5.72 -20.88 15.99
N ARG A 192 4.63 -20.80 16.77
CA ARG A 192 3.40 -21.57 16.53
C ARG A 192 2.58 -21.02 15.36
N ASP A 193 2.80 -19.77 14.98
CA ASP A 193 2.13 -19.19 13.82
C ASP A 193 2.80 -19.71 12.53
N PRO A 194 2.09 -20.47 11.67
CA PRO A 194 2.65 -20.95 10.41
C PRO A 194 3.08 -19.81 9.48
N ARG A 195 2.50 -18.61 9.61
CA ARG A 195 2.79 -17.47 8.74
C ARG A 195 4.20 -16.92 8.95
N ILE A 196 4.77 -17.01 10.16
CA ILE A 196 6.13 -16.50 10.39
C ILE A 196 7.20 -17.31 9.64
N TRP A 197 6.94 -18.60 9.41
CA TRP A 197 7.90 -19.50 8.77
C TRP A 197 8.19 -19.13 7.32
N LYS A 198 7.24 -18.50 6.61
CA LYS A 198 7.49 -17.97 5.26
C LYS A 198 8.57 -16.87 5.29
N TYR A 199 8.49 -15.96 6.25
CA TYR A 199 9.48 -14.90 6.44
C TYR A 199 10.82 -15.46 6.93
N CYS A 200 10.80 -16.46 7.81
CA CYS A 200 12.00 -17.20 8.20
C CYS A 200 12.71 -17.79 6.97
N GLN A 201 11.96 -18.43 6.06
CA GLN A 201 12.53 -19.00 4.84
C GLN A 201 13.09 -17.92 3.90
N TYR A 202 12.32 -16.87 3.62
CA TYR A 202 12.75 -15.78 2.73
C TYR A 202 14.01 -15.10 3.27
N TYR A 203 14.04 -14.82 4.58
CA TYR A 203 15.18 -14.19 5.22
C TYR A 203 16.39 -15.12 5.34
N SER A 204 16.19 -16.42 5.55
CA SER A 204 17.25 -17.44 5.49
C SER A 204 17.94 -17.45 4.13
N LEU A 205 17.21 -17.18 3.04
CA LEU A 205 17.82 -17.05 1.73
C LEU A 205 18.52 -15.70 1.54
N VAL A 206 17.84 -14.57 1.69
CA VAL A 206 18.41 -13.26 1.32
C VAL A 206 19.47 -12.75 2.30
N PHE A 207 19.35 -13.09 3.60
CA PHE A 207 20.38 -12.78 4.60
C PHE A 207 21.29 -13.97 4.85
N GLY A 208 20.74 -15.14 5.12
CA GLY A 208 21.55 -16.34 5.41
C GLY A 208 22.35 -16.79 4.19
N GLY A 209 21.73 -16.85 3.01
CA GLY A 209 22.41 -17.09 1.74
C GLY A 209 23.46 -16.04 1.44
N PHE A 210 23.19 -14.76 1.71
CA PHE A 210 24.19 -13.69 1.58
C PHE A 210 25.41 -13.95 2.45
N VAL A 211 25.21 -14.24 3.74
CA VAL A 211 26.32 -14.53 4.66
C VAL A 211 27.06 -15.78 4.21
N GLY A 212 26.35 -16.88 3.95
CA GLY A 212 26.96 -18.15 3.54
C GLY A 212 27.78 -18.02 2.25
N LEU A 213 27.22 -17.35 1.23
CA LEU A 213 27.92 -17.14 -0.03
C LEU A 213 29.09 -16.15 0.13
N SER A 214 28.95 -15.11 0.95
CA SER A 214 30.05 -14.16 1.22
C SER A 214 31.26 -14.82 1.87
N LEU A 215 31.04 -15.86 2.69
CA LEU A 215 32.11 -16.62 3.32
C LEU A 215 32.78 -17.60 2.34
N TRP A 216 32.04 -18.10 1.35
CA TRP A 216 32.49 -19.14 0.43
C TRP A 216 33.12 -18.59 -0.86
N ILE A 217 32.65 -17.44 -1.33
CA ILE A 217 32.89 -17.00 -2.72
C ILE A 217 34.36 -16.72 -3.04
N THR A 218 35.14 -16.20 -2.08
CA THR A 218 36.59 -16.01 -2.28
C THR A 218 37.28 -17.34 -2.56
N LYS A 219 36.98 -18.38 -1.77
CA LYS A 219 37.48 -19.73 -2.01
C LYS A 219 37.00 -20.29 -3.35
N TYR A 220 35.76 -20.00 -3.74
CA TYR A 220 35.24 -20.41 -5.05
C TYR A 220 36.08 -19.83 -6.20
N TYR A 221 36.39 -18.53 -6.18
CA TYR A 221 37.27 -17.91 -7.20
C TYR A 221 38.68 -18.52 -7.23
N VAL A 222 39.26 -18.80 -6.05
CA VAL A 222 40.57 -19.45 -5.96
C VAL A 222 40.55 -20.86 -6.53
N ASN A 223 39.51 -21.65 -6.25
CA ASN A 223 39.44 -23.05 -6.68
C ASN A 223 39.00 -23.22 -8.14
N GLU A 224 37.96 -22.50 -8.56
CA GLU A 224 37.33 -22.70 -9.88
C GLU A 224 38.08 -21.94 -10.98
N TYR A 225 38.44 -20.69 -10.71
CA TYR A 225 39.09 -19.81 -11.69
C TYR A 225 40.61 -19.71 -11.48
N GLN A 226 41.16 -20.45 -10.52
CA GLN A 226 42.60 -20.49 -10.19
C GLN A 226 43.22 -19.10 -9.97
N LEU A 227 42.43 -18.18 -9.42
CA LEU A 227 42.92 -16.84 -9.12
C LEU A 227 43.77 -16.81 -7.86
N ASP A 228 44.68 -15.84 -7.79
CA ASP A 228 45.34 -15.50 -6.54
C ASP A 228 44.32 -14.95 -5.52
N LEU A 229 44.66 -15.08 -4.24
CA LEU A 229 43.77 -14.73 -3.13
C LEU A 229 43.34 -13.24 -3.15
N THR A 230 44.21 -12.34 -3.61
CA THR A 230 43.93 -10.90 -3.62
C THR A 230 42.90 -10.59 -4.69
N THR A 231 43.12 -11.07 -5.93
CA THR A 231 42.17 -10.88 -7.02
C THR A 231 40.83 -11.55 -6.72
N ALA A 232 40.84 -12.76 -6.16
CA ALA A 232 39.63 -13.47 -5.74
C ALA A 232 38.81 -12.68 -4.71
N ALA A 233 39.47 -12.08 -3.71
CA ALA A 233 38.80 -11.29 -2.68
C ALA A 233 38.27 -9.94 -3.22
N LEU A 234 38.99 -9.31 -4.15
CA LEU A 234 38.52 -8.10 -4.84
C LEU A 234 37.25 -8.37 -5.64
N LEU A 235 37.20 -9.46 -6.42
CA LEU A 235 36.00 -9.86 -7.17
C LEU A 235 34.86 -10.28 -6.23
N ALA A 236 35.16 -11.00 -5.15
CA ALA A 236 34.18 -11.32 -4.10
C ALA A 236 33.54 -10.06 -3.48
N SER A 237 34.28 -8.95 -3.41
CA SER A 237 33.75 -7.69 -2.87
C SER A 237 32.66 -7.08 -3.73
N ILE A 238 32.62 -7.40 -5.04
CA ILE A 238 31.57 -6.95 -5.97
C ILE A 238 30.20 -7.53 -5.57
N PHE A 239 30.16 -8.72 -4.99
CA PHE A 239 28.94 -9.29 -4.41
C PHE A 239 28.52 -8.61 -3.09
N VAL A 240 29.50 -8.32 -2.23
CA VAL A 240 29.26 -7.88 -0.85
C VAL A 240 28.90 -6.39 -0.75
N LEU A 241 29.65 -5.52 -1.44
CA LEU A 241 29.54 -4.06 -1.34
C LEU A 241 28.14 -3.51 -1.69
N PRO A 242 27.56 -3.85 -2.86
CA PRO A 242 26.28 -3.28 -3.27
C PRO A 242 25.16 -3.64 -2.30
N SER A 243 25.21 -4.86 -1.76
CA SER A 243 24.20 -5.39 -0.85
C SER A 243 24.04 -4.56 0.43
N GLY A 244 25.12 -3.95 0.92
CA GLY A 244 25.07 -3.08 2.11
C GLY A 244 24.39 -1.74 1.84
N ILE A 245 24.69 -1.11 0.69
CA ILE A 245 24.21 0.22 0.31
C ILE A 245 22.74 0.17 -0.15
N VAL A 246 22.41 -0.86 -0.94
CA VAL A 246 21.10 -1.00 -1.59
C VAL A 246 19.99 -1.40 -0.62
N ARG A 247 20.31 -1.81 0.62
CA ARG A 247 19.32 -2.14 1.64
C ARG A 247 18.32 -1.00 1.89
N ALA A 248 18.78 0.25 1.94
CA ALA A 248 17.89 1.41 2.13
C ALA A 248 16.94 1.60 0.94
N LEU A 249 17.45 1.38 -0.28
CA LEU A 249 16.65 1.42 -1.51
C LEU A 249 15.57 0.33 -1.53
N GLY A 250 15.86 -0.87 -1.00
CA GLY A 250 14.88 -1.95 -0.87
C GLY A 250 13.73 -1.60 0.05
N GLY A 251 13.99 -0.88 1.14
CA GLY A 251 12.95 -0.33 2.01
C GLY A 251 12.06 0.65 1.26
N TRP A 252 12.67 1.64 0.59
CA TRP A 252 11.93 2.63 -0.20
C TRP A 252 11.10 2.01 -1.33
N LEU A 253 11.65 1.02 -2.05
CA LEU A 253 10.91 0.29 -3.08
C LEU A 253 9.72 -0.47 -2.47
N SER A 254 9.90 -1.04 -1.27
CA SER A 254 8.85 -1.78 -0.57
C SER A 254 7.77 -0.86 -0.03
N ASP A 255 8.12 0.35 0.38
CA ASP A 255 7.15 1.38 0.77
C ASP A 255 6.35 1.89 -0.45
N ARG A 256 6.97 1.97 -1.63
CA ARG A 256 6.33 2.48 -2.86
C ARG A 256 5.50 1.44 -3.62
N TYR A 257 6.02 0.23 -3.76
CA TYR A 257 5.44 -0.83 -4.59
C TYR A 257 4.89 -2.00 -3.77
N GLY A 258 5.00 -1.96 -2.44
CA GLY A 258 4.62 -3.06 -1.55
C GLY A 258 5.76 -4.05 -1.32
N ALA A 259 5.93 -4.47 -0.06
CA ALA A 259 6.96 -5.42 0.35
C ALA A 259 6.90 -6.76 -0.38
N TYR A 260 5.69 -7.21 -0.69
CA TYR A 260 5.44 -8.46 -1.39
C TYR A 260 6.00 -8.44 -2.82
N ILE A 261 5.63 -7.43 -3.63
CA ILE A 261 6.03 -7.32 -5.04
C ILE A 261 7.55 -7.26 -5.15
N VAL A 262 8.19 -6.49 -4.25
CA VAL A 262 9.65 -6.38 -4.19
C VAL A 262 10.27 -7.73 -3.81
N THR A 263 9.73 -8.43 -2.80
CA THR A 263 10.24 -9.75 -2.40
C THR A 263 10.07 -10.78 -3.53
N TRP A 264 8.94 -10.79 -4.23
CA TRP A 264 8.70 -11.66 -5.38
C TRP A 264 9.69 -11.41 -6.51
N GLY A 265 9.91 -10.14 -6.88
CA GLY A 265 10.92 -9.76 -7.87
C GLY A 265 12.33 -10.20 -7.46
N VAL A 266 12.70 -10.01 -6.20
CA VAL A 266 13.98 -10.48 -5.64
C VAL A 266 14.13 -11.99 -5.78
N MET A 267 13.09 -12.78 -5.49
CA MET A 267 13.13 -14.23 -5.60
C MET A 267 13.30 -14.68 -7.06
N TRP A 268 12.62 -14.06 -8.02
CA TRP A 268 12.78 -14.36 -9.45
C TRP A 268 14.16 -14.01 -9.99
N VAL A 269 14.65 -12.80 -9.69
CA VAL A 269 16.00 -12.38 -10.10
C VAL A 269 17.04 -13.33 -9.50
N SER A 270 16.89 -13.69 -8.23
CA SER A 270 17.78 -14.65 -7.57
C SER A 270 17.73 -16.02 -8.24
N TRP A 271 16.53 -16.52 -8.57
CA TRP A 271 16.33 -17.81 -9.20
C TRP A 271 17.00 -17.90 -10.57
N VAL A 272 16.84 -16.88 -11.42
CA VAL A 272 17.50 -16.81 -12.74
C VAL A 272 19.02 -16.73 -12.60
N CYS A 273 19.52 -15.87 -11.71
CA CYS A 273 20.97 -15.75 -11.50
C CYS A 273 21.58 -17.05 -10.98
N LEU A 274 20.94 -17.69 -9.99
CA LEU A 274 21.40 -18.94 -9.40
C LEU A 274 21.30 -20.12 -10.37
N PHE A 275 20.30 -20.14 -11.25
CA PHE A 275 20.20 -21.13 -12.33
C PHE A 275 21.42 -21.06 -13.25
N MET A 276 21.80 -19.86 -13.68
CA MET A 276 22.97 -19.66 -14.52
C MET A 276 24.26 -20.04 -13.78
N LEU A 277 24.41 -19.61 -12.52
CA LEU A 277 25.57 -19.92 -11.67
C LEU A 277 25.69 -21.41 -11.29
N ALA A 278 24.58 -22.15 -11.32
CA ALA A 278 24.56 -23.58 -11.01
C ALA A 278 25.23 -24.44 -12.10
N TYR A 279 25.40 -23.92 -13.32
CA TYR A 279 25.99 -24.68 -14.41
C TYR A 279 27.51 -24.88 -14.19
N PRO A 280 28.00 -26.14 -14.13
CA PRO A 280 29.43 -26.42 -13.96
C PRO A 280 30.23 -26.15 -15.23
N GLN A 281 31.52 -25.82 -15.10
CA GLN A 281 32.44 -25.77 -16.24
C GLN A 281 32.52 -27.16 -16.88
N THR A 282 32.13 -27.26 -18.14
CA THR A 282 31.97 -28.53 -18.87
C THR A 282 32.79 -28.49 -20.15
N VAL A 283 33.73 -29.42 -20.31
CA VAL A 283 34.48 -29.61 -21.56
C VAL A 283 33.92 -30.83 -22.28
N MET A 284 33.32 -30.63 -23.45
CA MET A 284 32.80 -31.70 -24.30
C MET A 284 33.78 -31.98 -25.43
N ASN A 285 34.46 -33.13 -25.36
CA ASN A 285 35.38 -33.60 -26.40
C ASN A 285 34.65 -34.57 -27.33
N ILE A 286 34.45 -34.16 -28.59
CA ILE A 286 33.83 -34.97 -29.63
C ILE A 286 34.92 -35.51 -30.54
N LYS A 287 35.14 -36.84 -30.47
CA LYS A 287 36.12 -37.52 -31.32
C LYS A 287 35.63 -37.62 -32.75
N VAL A 288 36.44 -37.15 -33.70
CA VAL A 288 36.11 -37.17 -35.13
C VAL A 288 36.93 -38.25 -35.84
N ILE A 289 36.33 -38.93 -36.82
CA ILE A 289 36.93 -40.07 -37.54
C ILE A 289 38.19 -39.67 -38.33
N SER A 290 38.29 -38.40 -38.75
CA SER A 290 39.47 -37.84 -39.42
C SER A 290 39.57 -36.34 -39.14
N GLY A 291 40.67 -35.90 -38.53
CA GLY A 291 40.89 -34.51 -38.11
C GLY A 291 41.26 -34.39 -36.63
N GLU A 292 41.36 -33.15 -36.14
CA GLU A 292 41.51 -32.86 -34.71
C GLU A 292 40.16 -33.06 -33.98
N ASP A 293 40.21 -33.58 -32.75
CA ASP A 293 39.04 -33.71 -31.89
C ASP A 293 38.38 -32.34 -31.66
N TRP A 294 37.05 -32.28 -31.75
CA TRP A 294 36.33 -31.03 -31.49
C TRP A 294 36.14 -30.87 -29.99
N ASN A 295 36.70 -29.80 -29.42
CA ASN A 295 36.56 -29.48 -28.01
C ASN A 295 35.61 -28.28 -27.85
N PHE A 296 34.49 -28.48 -27.14
CA PHE A 296 33.54 -27.43 -26.80
C PHE A 296 33.60 -27.15 -25.30
N ASP A 297 34.05 -25.95 -24.93
CA ASP A 297 34.03 -25.47 -23.56
C ASP A 297 32.70 -24.75 -23.27
N VAL A 298 31.87 -25.37 -22.44
CA VAL A 298 30.59 -24.82 -21.98
C VAL A 298 30.72 -24.47 -20.50
N GLY A 299 30.80 -23.19 -20.21
CA GLY A 299 30.91 -22.69 -18.84
C GLY A 299 30.82 -21.18 -18.75
N LEU A 300 30.71 -20.65 -17.53
CA LEU A 300 30.67 -19.21 -17.31
C LEU A 300 32.09 -18.65 -17.28
N ASN A 301 32.35 -17.66 -18.13
CA ASN A 301 33.55 -16.83 -17.98
C ASN A 301 33.46 -16.01 -16.67
N ILE A 302 34.61 -15.75 -16.05
CA ILE A 302 34.75 -14.96 -14.83
C ILE A 302 33.99 -13.62 -14.84
N TRP A 303 33.93 -12.92 -15.97
CA TRP A 303 33.24 -11.64 -16.07
C TRP A 303 31.72 -11.80 -15.95
N VAL A 304 31.16 -12.78 -16.64
CA VAL A 304 29.72 -13.09 -16.58
C VAL A 304 29.36 -13.60 -15.20
N PHE A 305 30.16 -14.50 -14.64
CA PHE A 305 30.01 -15.00 -13.28
C PHE A 305 29.98 -13.87 -12.24
N THR A 306 30.94 -12.95 -12.33
CA THR A 306 31.04 -11.80 -11.43
C THR A 306 29.86 -10.82 -11.61
N ALA A 307 29.40 -10.61 -12.85
CA ALA A 307 28.23 -9.79 -13.13
C ALA A 307 26.94 -10.40 -12.56
N LEU A 308 26.77 -11.72 -12.67
CA LEU A 308 25.63 -12.43 -12.05
C LEU A 308 25.65 -12.32 -10.53
N LEU A 309 26.83 -12.45 -9.91
CA LEU A 309 26.99 -12.23 -8.47
C LEU A 309 26.70 -10.78 -8.07
N PHE A 310 27.11 -9.80 -8.87
CA PHE A 310 26.76 -8.40 -8.62
C PHE A 310 25.23 -8.19 -8.59
N VAL A 311 24.52 -8.71 -9.60
CA VAL A 311 23.06 -8.66 -9.67
C VAL A 311 22.41 -9.39 -8.49
N LEU A 312 22.92 -10.57 -8.14
CA LEU A 312 22.46 -11.34 -6.99
C LEU A 312 22.68 -10.58 -5.66
N GLY A 313 23.83 -9.92 -5.49
CA GLY A 313 24.17 -9.13 -4.31
C GLY A 313 23.24 -7.93 -4.12
N ILE A 314 22.90 -7.23 -5.20
CA ILE A 314 21.89 -6.16 -5.23
C ILE A 314 20.52 -6.73 -4.85
N SER A 315 20.10 -7.81 -5.53
CA SER A 315 18.81 -8.47 -5.31
C SER A 315 18.63 -8.87 -3.85
N TRP A 316 19.61 -9.56 -3.26
CA TRP A 316 19.57 -9.93 -1.85
C TRP A 316 19.66 -8.72 -0.92
N GLY A 317 20.36 -7.66 -1.30
CA GLY A 317 20.35 -6.38 -0.57
C GLY A 317 18.94 -5.80 -0.44
N LEU A 318 18.21 -5.75 -1.56
CA LEU A 318 16.80 -5.33 -1.61
C LEU A 318 15.90 -6.27 -0.78
N GLY A 319 16.08 -7.57 -0.96
CA GLY A 319 15.29 -8.62 -0.29
C GLY A 319 15.36 -8.56 1.23
N LYS A 320 16.55 -8.28 1.79
CA LYS A 320 16.68 -8.15 3.25
C LYS A 320 15.84 -7.02 3.82
N ALA A 321 15.53 -5.98 3.04
CA ALA A 321 14.68 -4.87 3.47
C ALA A 321 13.20 -5.15 3.19
N SER A 322 12.86 -5.71 2.03
CA SER A 322 11.48 -6.03 1.66
C SER A 322 10.87 -7.07 2.59
N VAL A 323 11.62 -8.10 2.97
CA VAL A 323 11.18 -9.12 3.93
C VAL A 323 10.88 -8.50 5.30
N PHE A 324 11.72 -7.57 5.77
CA PHE A 324 11.52 -6.88 7.04
C PHE A 324 10.35 -5.90 7.01
N LYS A 325 10.12 -5.26 5.86
CA LYS A 325 8.94 -4.42 5.65
C LYS A 325 7.66 -5.26 5.70
N GLY A 326 7.60 -6.35 4.94
CA GLY A 326 6.44 -7.24 4.94
C GLY A 326 6.18 -7.85 6.33
N LEU A 327 7.23 -8.17 7.07
CA LEU A 327 7.13 -8.61 8.45
C LEU A 327 6.55 -7.54 9.38
N ALA A 328 6.91 -6.27 9.18
CA ALA A 328 6.37 -5.14 9.94
C ALA A 328 4.90 -4.87 9.61
N ASP A 329 4.51 -5.06 8.35
CA ASP A 329 3.13 -4.89 7.91
C ASP A 329 2.22 -6.01 8.49
N GLU A 330 2.69 -7.27 8.55
CA GLU A 330 1.90 -8.40 9.06
C GLU A 330 1.93 -8.55 10.60
N TYR A 331 3.01 -8.11 11.26
CA TYR A 331 3.16 -8.18 12.73
C TYR A 331 3.47 -6.82 13.36
N PRO A 332 2.55 -5.83 13.29
CA PRO A 332 2.81 -4.48 13.81
C PRO A 332 2.96 -4.44 15.34
N ASN A 333 2.16 -5.24 16.07
CA ASN A 333 2.15 -5.26 17.54
C ASN A 333 3.33 -6.05 18.13
N ASP A 334 3.83 -7.05 17.41
CA ASP A 334 4.89 -7.98 17.85
C ASP A 334 6.18 -7.86 17.02
N LEU A 335 6.38 -6.74 16.31
CA LEU A 335 7.49 -6.56 15.36
C LEU A 335 8.87 -6.85 15.96
N GLY A 336 9.11 -6.45 17.21
CA GLY A 336 10.37 -6.72 17.89
C GLY A 336 10.65 -8.21 18.08
N LEU A 337 9.61 -8.99 18.37
CA LEU A 337 9.69 -10.43 18.51
C LEU A 337 9.84 -11.12 17.15
N ALA A 338 8.96 -10.77 16.21
CA ALA A 338 8.93 -11.32 14.87
C ALA A 338 10.26 -11.12 14.15
N SER A 339 10.81 -9.90 14.21
CA SER A 339 12.11 -9.58 13.64
C SER A 339 13.28 -10.33 14.30
N GLY A 340 13.17 -10.62 15.61
CA GLY A 340 14.13 -11.45 16.33
C GLY A 340 14.17 -12.90 15.83
N ILE A 341 12.99 -13.53 15.69
CA ILE A 341 12.85 -14.90 15.18
C ILE A 341 13.31 -15.01 13.72
N VAL A 342 12.83 -14.12 12.87
CA VAL A 342 13.20 -14.11 11.44
C VAL A 342 14.70 -13.82 11.29
N GLY A 343 15.25 -12.92 12.09
CA GLY A 343 16.68 -12.63 12.15
C GLY A 343 17.52 -13.81 12.64
N LEU A 344 17.01 -14.61 13.57
CA LEU A 344 17.62 -15.86 14.04
C LEU A 344 17.64 -16.90 12.92
N ALA A 345 16.50 -17.13 12.25
CA ALA A 345 16.41 -18.03 11.10
C ALA A 345 17.41 -17.64 10.00
N GLY A 346 17.49 -16.34 9.69
CA GLY A 346 18.51 -15.78 8.80
C GLY A 346 19.94 -16.15 9.20
N GLY A 347 20.28 -16.03 10.49
CA GLY A 347 21.60 -16.38 11.00
C GLY A 347 21.87 -17.88 10.97
N VAL A 348 20.88 -18.72 11.30
CA VAL A 348 20.97 -20.18 11.20
C VAL A 348 21.18 -20.61 9.75
N GLY A 349 20.51 -19.97 8.78
CA GLY A 349 20.76 -20.18 7.35
C GLY A 349 22.21 -19.88 6.96
N GLY A 350 22.78 -18.77 7.46
CA GLY A 350 24.18 -18.42 7.23
C GLY A 350 25.19 -19.37 7.89
N PHE A 351 24.79 -20.09 8.94
CA PHE A 351 25.61 -21.14 9.58
C PHE A 351 25.51 -22.47 8.83
N LEU A 352 24.30 -22.91 8.47
CA LEU A 352 24.08 -24.21 7.85
C LEU A 352 24.60 -24.25 6.40
N LEU A 353 24.44 -23.16 5.65
CA LEU A 353 24.77 -23.15 4.22
C LEU A 353 26.25 -23.47 3.92
N PRO A 354 27.26 -22.84 4.56
CA PRO A 354 28.66 -23.22 4.31
C PRO A 354 28.99 -24.69 4.61
N ILE A 355 28.36 -25.27 5.64
CA ILE A 355 28.53 -26.69 5.97
C ILE A 355 27.94 -27.55 4.85
N MET A 356 26.74 -27.20 4.38
CA MET A 356 26.08 -27.89 3.27
C MET A 356 26.84 -27.72 1.94
N PHE A 357 27.41 -26.53 1.68
CA PHE A 357 28.28 -26.28 0.54
C PHE A 357 29.50 -27.20 0.56
N GLY A 358 30.13 -27.30 1.74
CA GLY A 358 31.25 -28.19 1.94
C GLY A 358 30.89 -29.66 1.72
N ALA A 359 29.79 -30.12 2.30
CA ALA A 359 29.31 -31.50 2.14
C ALA A 359 28.97 -31.82 0.68
N LEU A 360 28.31 -30.90 -0.02
CA LEU A 360 27.98 -31.08 -1.43
C LEU A 360 29.23 -31.16 -2.30
N ILE A 361 30.25 -30.33 -2.05
CA ILE A 361 31.50 -30.39 -2.80
C ILE A 361 32.28 -31.68 -2.47
N ASP A 362 32.35 -32.08 -1.21
CA ASP A 362 33.01 -33.33 -0.79
C ASP A 362 32.35 -34.56 -1.45
N ILE A 363 31.01 -34.57 -1.59
CA ILE A 363 30.24 -35.67 -2.20
C ILE A 363 30.27 -35.63 -3.73
N THR A 364 29.90 -34.49 -4.32
CA THR A 364 29.69 -34.36 -5.79
C THR A 364 30.97 -34.09 -6.54
N ARG A 365 32.00 -33.55 -5.88
CA ARG A 365 33.23 -33.02 -6.49
C ARG A 365 33.02 -31.90 -7.49
N VAL A 366 31.84 -31.27 -7.49
CA VAL A 366 31.48 -30.17 -8.38
C VAL A 366 31.39 -28.88 -7.57
N ASN A 367 32.20 -27.87 -7.89
CA ASN A 367 32.21 -26.60 -7.16
C ASN A 367 30.88 -25.84 -7.30
N SER A 368 30.21 -25.88 -8.47
CA SER A 368 28.94 -25.18 -8.70
C SER A 368 27.73 -25.77 -7.95
N SER A 369 27.91 -26.91 -7.26
CA SER A 369 26.87 -27.54 -6.43
C SER A 369 26.33 -26.61 -5.33
N VAL A 370 27.15 -25.64 -4.88
CA VAL A 370 26.73 -24.61 -3.91
C VAL A 370 25.60 -23.73 -4.46
N PHE A 371 25.63 -23.41 -5.75
CA PHE A 371 24.60 -22.63 -6.42
C PHE A 371 23.37 -23.48 -6.75
N MET A 372 23.55 -24.78 -7.04
CA MET A 372 22.44 -25.73 -7.19
C MET A 372 21.60 -25.81 -5.91
N LEU A 373 22.24 -25.86 -4.74
CA LEU A 373 21.55 -25.84 -3.45
C LEU A 373 20.76 -24.55 -3.24
N LEU A 374 21.40 -23.40 -3.49
CA LEU A 374 20.75 -22.09 -3.36
C LEU A 374 19.60 -21.93 -4.35
N TYR A 375 19.72 -22.45 -5.57
CA TYR A 375 18.66 -22.48 -6.56
C TYR A 375 17.45 -23.31 -6.08
N GLY A 376 17.70 -24.48 -5.50
CA GLY A 376 16.65 -25.29 -4.88
C GLY A 376 15.96 -24.57 -3.71
N ALA A 377 16.73 -23.96 -2.81
CA ALA A 377 16.19 -23.18 -1.68
C ALA A 377 15.39 -21.95 -2.15
N THR A 378 15.81 -21.32 -3.24
CA THR A 378 15.07 -20.21 -3.88
C THR A 378 13.78 -20.69 -4.51
N SER A 379 13.78 -21.87 -5.14
CA SER A 379 12.58 -22.48 -5.71
C SER A 379 11.52 -22.76 -4.65
N VAL A 380 11.92 -23.28 -3.48
CA VAL A 380 11.00 -23.44 -2.33
C VAL A 380 10.43 -22.10 -1.89
N SER A 381 11.26 -21.06 -1.85
CA SER A 381 10.82 -19.71 -1.49
C SER A 381 9.79 -19.16 -2.49
N LEU A 382 10.03 -19.31 -3.79
CA LEU A 382 9.07 -18.92 -4.84
C LEU A 382 7.74 -19.65 -4.69
N ILE A 383 7.77 -20.97 -4.47
CA ILE A 383 6.56 -21.77 -4.26
C ILE A 383 5.76 -21.23 -3.06
N LEU A 384 6.43 -20.93 -1.94
CA LEU A 384 5.77 -20.36 -0.76
C LEU A 384 5.17 -18.98 -1.03
N VAL A 385 5.88 -18.11 -1.76
CA VAL A 385 5.38 -16.76 -2.09
C VAL A 385 4.15 -16.85 -3.00
N TYR A 386 4.12 -17.81 -3.94
CA TYR A 386 2.98 -18.05 -4.82
C TYR A 386 1.73 -18.51 -4.05
N PHE A 387 1.87 -19.54 -3.20
CA PHE A 387 0.72 -20.13 -2.48
C PHE A 387 0.14 -19.20 -1.41
N THR A 388 0.96 -18.34 -0.81
CA THR A 388 0.49 -17.40 0.21
C THR A 388 -0.36 -16.29 -0.43
N PHE A 389 0.10 -15.75 -1.55
CA PHE A 389 -0.52 -14.58 -2.17
C PHE A 389 -1.71 -14.91 -3.07
N GLY A 390 -1.74 -16.12 -3.67
CA GLY A 390 -2.90 -16.59 -4.41
C GLY A 390 -4.19 -16.53 -3.56
N LYS A 391 -4.07 -16.66 -2.24
CA LYS A 391 -5.20 -16.56 -1.29
C LYS A 391 -5.53 -15.12 -0.89
N GLU A 392 -4.54 -14.26 -0.68
CA GLU A 392 -4.77 -12.84 -0.34
C GLU A 392 -5.41 -12.09 -1.52
N HIS A 393 -4.90 -12.25 -2.74
CA HIS A 393 -5.49 -11.62 -3.94
C HIS A 393 -6.90 -12.13 -4.22
N GLN A 394 -7.19 -13.40 -3.91
CA GLN A 394 -8.55 -13.94 -3.98
C GLN A 394 -9.44 -13.34 -2.89
N THR A 395 -8.91 -13.11 -1.68
CA THR A 395 -9.70 -12.53 -0.58
C THR A 395 -9.99 -11.06 -0.85
N GLU A 396 -9.02 -10.29 -1.34
CA GLU A 396 -9.21 -8.91 -1.79
C GLU A 396 -10.14 -8.83 -3.00
N ALA A 397 -10.03 -9.75 -3.97
CA ALA A 397 -10.96 -9.80 -5.10
C ALA A 397 -12.39 -10.19 -4.67
N ILE A 398 -12.53 -11.07 -3.68
CA ILE A 398 -13.84 -11.44 -3.10
C ILE A 398 -14.40 -10.28 -2.29
N GLN A 399 -13.57 -9.57 -1.52
CA GLN A 399 -14.00 -8.40 -0.75
C GLN A 399 -14.40 -7.27 -1.68
N HIS A 400 -13.58 -6.94 -2.68
CA HIS A 400 -13.92 -5.98 -3.73
C HIS A 400 -15.14 -6.42 -4.56
N ALA A 401 -15.39 -7.72 -4.74
CA ALA A 401 -16.61 -8.21 -5.35
C ALA A 401 -17.82 -8.04 -4.42
N LYS A 402 -17.67 -8.24 -3.11
CA LYS A 402 -18.71 -7.99 -2.10
C LYS A 402 -19.02 -6.50 -1.95
N ASP A 403 -18.00 -5.66 -1.83
CA ASP A 403 -18.12 -4.21 -1.74
C ASP A 403 -18.78 -3.68 -3.02
N LYS A 404 -18.45 -4.25 -4.20
CA LYS A 404 -19.12 -3.93 -5.46
C LYS A 404 -20.58 -4.42 -5.52
N ILE A 405 -20.90 -5.56 -4.92
CA ILE A 405 -22.27 -6.06 -4.78
C ILE A 405 -23.08 -5.19 -3.81
N GLU A 406 -22.46 -4.70 -2.74
CA GLU A 406 -23.07 -3.76 -1.77
C GLU A 406 -23.29 -2.37 -2.40
N ASP A 407 -22.33 -1.86 -3.18
CA ASP A 407 -22.48 -0.64 -3.98
C ASP A 407 -23.58 -0.78 -5.06
N GLU A 408 -23.68 -1.95 -5.72
CA GLU A 408 -24.75 -2.26 -6.67
C GLU A 408 -26.12 -2.42 -5.96
N ALA A 409 -26.16 -2.92 -4.72
CA ALA A 409 -27.38 -3.03 -3.91
C ALA A 409 -27.92 -1.66 -3.43
N VAL A 410 -27.04 -0.69 -3.16
CA VAL A 410 -27.43 0.70 -2.86
C VAL A 410 -27.98 1.41 -4.12
N LEU A 411 -27.42 1.09 -5.29
CA LEU A 411 -27.89 1.62 -6.58
C LEU A 411 -29.31 1.17 -6.93
N HIS A 412 -29.69 -0.05 -6.52
CA HIS A 412 -31.02 -0.60 -6.81
C HIS A 412 -32.18 0.28 -6.30
N SER A 413 -32.06 0.95 -5.14
CA SER A 413 -33.16 1.79 -4.63
C SER A 413 -33.52 2.99 -5.52
N MET A 414 -32.53 3.64 -6.16
CA MET A 414 -32.75 4.81 -7.00
C MET A 414 -33.08 4.42 -8.43
N ASP A 415 -32.47 3.35 -8.92
CA ASP A 415 -32.83 2.77 -10.22
C ASP A 415 -34.25 2.20 -10.20
N ASP A 416 -34.72 1.65 -9.07
CA ASP A 416 -36.10 1.16 -8.91
C ASP A 416 -37.12 2.32 -8.93
N ILE A 417 -36.86 3.42 -8.21
CA ILE A 417 -37.73 4.62 -8.25
C ILE A 417 -37.77 5.21 -9.67
N VAL A 418 -36.62 5.27 -10.35
CA VAL A 418 -36.52 5.75 -11.73
C VAL A 418 -37.24 4.80 -12.69
N ALA A 419 -37.13 3.48 -12.50
CA ALA A 419 -37.79 2.46 -13.31
C ALA A 419 -39.31 2.52 -13.15
N ASP A 420 -39.82 2.65 -11.92
CA ASP A 420 -41.26 2.77 -11.62
C ASP A 420 -41.87 4.03 -12.24
N GLN A 421 -41.20 5.18 -12.11
CA GLN A 421 -41.65 6.40 -12.79
C GLN A 421 -41.60 6.25 -14.31
N ARG A 422 -40.57 5.58 -14.84
CA ARG A 422 -40.40 5.39 -16.28
C ARG A 422 -41.48 4.50 -16.87
N GLU A 423 -41.85 3.38 -16.23
CA GLU A 423 -42.93 2.51 -16.70
C GLU A 423 -44.29 3.23 -16.64
N ALA A 424 -44.58 4.00 -15.58
CA ALA A 424 -45.81 4.79 -15.50
C ALA A 424 -45.91 5.84 -16.65
N ILE A 425 -44.81 6.53 -16.95
CA ILE A 425 -44.73 7.49 -18.07
C ILE A 425 -44.91 6.77 -19.42
N LYS A 426 -44.26 5.61 -19.58
CA LYS A 426 -44.31 4.80 -20.80
C LYS A 426 -45.73 4.32 -21.12
N GLU A 427 -46.48 3.81 -20.15
CA GLU A 427 -47.87 3.37 -20.35
C GLU A 427 -48.77 4.51 -20.79
N SER A 428 -48.65 5.68 -20.16
CA SER A 428 -49.43 6.87 -20.50
C SER A 428 -49.13 7.34 -21.93
N MET A 429 -47.84 7.45 -22.29
CA MET A 429 -47.42 7.89 -23.62
C MET A 429 -47.80 6.89 -24.72
N ALA A 430 -47.69 5.59 -24.44
CA ALA A 430 -48.06 4.54 -25.40
C ALA A 430 -49.53 4.62 -25.79
N ARG A 431 -50.42 4.89 -24.83
CA ARG A 431 -51.86 5.01 -25.07
C ARG A 431 -52.18 6.18 -26.00
N SER A 432 -51.68 7.38 -25.70
CA SER A 432 -51.93 8.58 -26.53
C SER A 432 -51.33 8.46 -27.93
N LEU A 433 -50.13 7.88 -28.04
CA LEU A 433 -49.46 7.70 -29.32
C LEU A 433 -50.11 6.62 -30.20
N ARG A 434 -50.69 5.58 -29.60
CA ARG A 434 -51.46 4.56 -30.33
C ARG A 434 -52.67 5.17 -31.03
N THR A 435 -53.43 6.01 -30.33
CA THR A 435 -54.57 6.74 -30.91
C THR A 435 -54.13 7.67 -32.04
N CYS A 436 -53.01 8.38 -31.86
CA CYS A 436 -52.44 9.21 -32.92
C CYS A 436 -52.05 8.37 -34.15
N ALA A 437 -51.34 7.25 -33.94
CA ALA A 437 -50.88 6.39 -35.03
C ALA A 437 -52.04 5.81 -35.85
N GLN A 438 -53.13 5.38 -35.21
CA GLN A 438 -54.33 4.88 -35.89
C GLN A 438 -54.99 5.95 -36.78
N GLN A 439 -55.04 7.19 -36.31
CA GLN A 439 -55.64 8.30 -37.06
C GLN A 439 -54.75 8.86 -38.17
N LEU A 440 -53.43 8.67 -38.07
CA LEU A 440 -52.47 9.10 -39.10
C LEU A 440 -52.34 8.08 -40.24
N SER A 441 -52.60 6.79 -39.98
CA SER A 441 -52.52 5.70 -40.97
C SER A 441 -53.14 6.00 -42.35
N PRO A 442 -54.38 6.52 -42.47
CA PRO A 442 -55.01 6.75 -43.78
C PRO A 442 -54.41 7.92 -44.57
N VAL A 443 -53.69 8.83 -43.92
CA VAL A 443 -53.17 10.08 -44.52
C VAL A 443 -51.66 10.08 -44.73
N MET A 444 -50.96 8.99 -44.38
CA MET A 444 -49.49 8.89 -44.48
C MET A 444 -48.90 9.13 -45.89
N LYS A 445 -49.71 9.02 -46.95
CA LYS A 445 -49.27 9.19 -48.35
C LYS A 445 -49.47 10.61 -48.89
N ASP A 446 -50.23 11.45 -48.18
CA ASP A 446 -50.52 12.85 -48.56
C ASP A 446 -49.98 13.77 -47.48
N GLN A 447 -48.91 14.52 -47.79
CA GLN A 447 -48.24 15.37 -46.82
C GLN A 447 -49.14 16.50 -46.29
N VAL A 448 -49.98 17.08 -47.14
CA VAL A 448 -50.86 18.20 -46.74
C VAL A 448 -51.95 17.69 -45.80
N ALA A 449 -52.54 16.54 -46.13
CA ALA A 449 -53.51 15.88 -45.25
C ALA A 449 -52.88 15.36 -43.94
N LEU A 450 -51.63 14.87 -44.00
CA LEU A 450 -50.88 14.40 -42.85
C LEU A 450 -50.61 15.53 -41.85
N GLU A 451 -50.13 16.68 -42.33
CA GLU A 451 -49.83 17.83 -41.48
C GLU A 451 -51.10 18.40 -40.83
N ALA A 452 -52.18 18.57 -41.60
CA ALA A 452 -53.46 19.02 -41.05
C ALA A 452 -54.03 18.05 -40.00
N LYS A 453 -53.87 16.75 -40.22
CA LYS A 453 -54.32 15.73 -39.27
C LYS A 453 -53.45 15.70 -38.02
N LEU A 454 -52.13 15.86 -38.16
CA LEU A 454 -51.17 15.91 -37.06
C LEU A 454 -51.44 17.12 -36.15
N GLU A 455 -51.74 18.29 -36.74
CA GLU A 455 -52.17 19.48 -35.99
C GLU A 455 -53.44 19.22 -35.18
N SER A 456 -54.44 18.58 -35.79
CA SER A 456 -55.69 18.22 -35.11
C SER A 456 -55.54 17.22 -33.96
N LEU A 457 -54.37 16.59 -33.80
CA LEU A 457 -54.10 15.58 -32.77
C LEU A 457 -53.23 16.12 -31.63
N THR A 458 -52.66 17.31 -31.76
CA THR A 458 -51.78 17.91 -30.76
C THR A 458 -52.44 18.08 -29.38
N TRP A 459 -53.74 18.37 -29.32
CA TRP A 459 -54.50 18.48 -28.07
C TRP A 459 -54.62 17.17 -27.29
N THR A 460 -54.37 16.02 -27.92
CA THR A 460 -54.40 14.70 -27.26
C THR A 460 -53.07 14.35 -26.57
N LEU A 461 -52.04 15.16 -26.78
CA LEU A 461 -50.70 14.96 -26.22
C LEU A 461 -50.47 15.98 -25.09
N GLU A 462 -50.30 15.49 -23.89
CA GLU A 462 -49.93 16.32 -22.75
C GLU A 462 -48.41 16.56 -22.71
N HIS A 463 -47.98 17.77 -22.41
CA HIS A 463 -46.58 18.12 -22.11
C HIS A 463 -45.53 17.80 -23.20
N TYR A 464 -45.95 17.62 -24.45
CA TYR A 464 -45.05 17.36 -25.58
C TYR A 464 -44.25 18.62 -25.97
N LYS A 465 -43.02 18.41 -26.42
CA LYS A 465 -42.14 19.48 -26.91
C LYS A 465 -42.20 19.61 -28.43
N SER A 466 -42.15 18.48 -29.13
CA SER A 466 -42.31 18.44 -30.58
C SER A 466 -42.85 17.09 -31.03
N ILE A 467 -43.81 17.08 -31.94
CA ILE A 467 -44.29 15.88 -32.63
C ILE A 467 -43.93 15.93 -34.11
N TYR A 468 -43.55 14.78 -34.66
CA TYR A 468 -43.22 14.62 -36.08
C TYR A 468 -43.52 13.21 -36.57
N VAL A 469 -43.65 13.06 -37.89
CA VAL A 469 -43.93 11.80 -38.58
C VAL A 469 -42.77 11.42 -39.50
N MET A 470 -42.45 10.13 -39.55
CA MET A 470 -41.42 9.54 -40.38
C MET A 470 -42.00 8.44 -41.27
N ASN A 471 -41.42 8.24 -42.46
CA ASN A 471 -41.75 7.11 -43.31
C ASN A 471 -41.14 5.79 -42.79
N ALA A 472 -41.47 4.67 -43.44
CA ALA A 472 -40.95 3.35 -43.10
C ALA A 472 -39.41 3.21 -43.18
N LYS A 473 -38.68 4.19 -43.75
CA LYS A 473 -37.21 4.23 -43.78
C LYS A 473 -36.60 5.10 -42.66
N GLY A 474 -37.43 5.68 -41.79
CA GLY A 474 -36.99 6.56 -40.71
C GLY A 474 -36.58 7.97 -41.17
N ILE A 475 -37.06 8.40 -42.35
CA ILE A 475 -36.88 9.77 -42.86
C ILE A 475 -38.11 10.58 -42.46
N GLN A 476 -37.89 11.75 -41.86
CA GLN A 476 -38.97 12.65 -41.43
C GLN A 476 -39.73 13.24 -42.63
N ILE A 477 -41.05 13.08 -42.65
CA ILE A 477 -41.96 13.49 -43.73
C ILE A 477 -42.97 14.57 -43.30
N SER A 478 -42.96 14.99 -42.03
CA SER A 478 -43.71 16.15 -41.54
C SER A 478 -42.78 17.21 -40.97
N THR A 479 -43.25 18.44 -40.91
CA THR A 479 -42.65 19.50 -40.09
C THR A 479 -42.75 19.13 -38.60
N ASN A 480 -41.89 19.70 -37.76
CA ASN A 480 -42.02 19.54 -36.32
C ASN A 480 -43.13 20.48 -35.84
N LEU A 481 -44.17 19.92 -35.22
CA LEU A 481 -45.17 20.74 -34.53
C LEU A 481 -44.76 20.92 -33.08
N THR A 482 -44.58 22.16 -32.66
CA THR A 482 -44.31 22.54 -31.27
C THR A 482 -45.47 23.36 -30.71
N PRO A 483 -45.61 23.51 -29.39
CA PRO A 483 -46.59 24.42 -28.80
C PRO A 483 -46.42 25.89 -29.23
N GLU A 484 -45.23 26.26 -29.70
CA GLU A 484 -44.86 27.63 -30.11
C GLU A 484 -45.09 27.87 -31.63
N GLY A 485 -45.46 26.84 -32.39
CA GLY A 485 -45.67 26.90 -33.84
C GLY A 485 -44.96 25.78 -34.62
N ARG A 486 -44.94 25.90 -35.95
CA ARG A 486 -44.28 24.95 -36.87
C ARG A 486 -42.77 25.25 -36.96
N ASP A 487 -41.96 24.20 -36.92
CA ASP A 487 -40.51 24.23 -37.15
C ASP A 487 -40.18 23.39 -38.40
N ASP A 488 -39.93 24.09 -39.50
CA ASP A 488 -39.76 23.51 -40.84
C ASP A 488 -38.32 23.04 -41.11
N ASP A 489 -37.35 23.42 -40.26
CA ASP A 489 -35.91 23.16 -40.46
C ASP A 489 -35.53 21.66 -40.38
N GLN A 490 -36.49 20.79 -40.03
CA GLN A 490 -36.27 19.37 -39.75
C GLN A 490 -36.87 18.42 -40.80
N LEU A 491 -37.58 18.95 -41.81
CA LEU A 491 -38.18 18.16 -42.88
C LEU A 491 -37.11 17.43 -43.72
N GLY A 492 -37.33 16.15 -44.05
CA GLY A 492 -36.38 15.35 -44.82
C GLY A 492 -35.17 14.83 -44.03
N ARG A 493 -35.07 15.13 -42.74
CA ARG A 493 -33.97 14.65 -41.90
C ARG A 493 -34.01 13.14 -41.72
N ASN A 494 -32.88 12.48 -42.01
CA ASN A 494 -32.73 11.05 -41.74
C ASN A 494 -32.54 10.82 -40.23
N ARG A 495 -33.49 10.08 -39.61
CA ARG A 495 -33.49 9.74 -38.19
C ARG A 495 -33.27 8.25 -37.94
N SER A 496 -33.08 7.41 -38.96
CA SER A 496 -32.95 5.95 -38.83
C SER A 496 -31.78 5.50 -37.95
N GLN A 497 -30.70 6.30 -37.91
CA GLN A 497 -29.50 6.07 -37.10
C GLN A 497 -29.66 6.47 -35.62
N ARG A 498 -30.80 7.03 -35.22
CA ARG A 498 -31.01 7.54 -33.87
C ARG A 498 -31.17 6.38 -32.86
N PRO A 499 -30.70 6.54 -31.61
CA PRO A 499 -30.79 5.47 -30.59
C PRO A 499 -32.21 4.93 -30.40
N TYR A 500 -33.23 5.80 -30.48
CA TYR A 500 -34.64 5.44 -30.35
C TYR A 500 -35.21 4.65 -31.55
N MET A 501 -34.56 4.66 -32.72
CA MET A 501 -34.98 3.91 -33.91
C MET A 501 -34.39 2.50 -33.97
N LYS A 502 -33.32 2.24 -33.20
CA LYS A 502 -32.74 0.90 -33.07
C LYS A 502 -33.81 -0.06 -32.55
N ASN A 503 -34.04 -1.18 -33.24
CA ASN A 503 -35.03 -2.23 -32.89
C ASN A 503 -36.52 -1.83 -33.02
N MET A 504 -36.89 -0.65 -33.55
CA MET A 504 -38.30 -0.39 -33.92
C MET A 504 -38.72 -1.20 -35.16
N PHE A 505 -37.75 -1.62 -35.97
CA PHE A 505 -37.96 -2.45 -37.16
C PHE A 505 -38.17 -3.94 -36.86
N THR A 506 -38.10 -4.36 -35.59
CA THR A 506 -38.22 -5.78 -35.18
C THR A 506 -39.61 -6.14 -34.64
N GLY A 507 -40.64 -5.33 -34.92
CA GLY A 507 -42.05 -5.68 -34.69
C GLY A 507 -42.72 -5.09 -33.44
N GLN A 508 -42.06 -4.20 -32.68
CA GLN A 508 -42.70 -3.49 -31.57
C GLN A 508 -43.44 -2.24 -32.05
N ASP A 509 -44.67 -2.05 -31.61
CA ASP A 509 -45.49 -0.91 -32.02
C ASP A 509 -45.17 0.37 -31.25
N PHE A 510 -44.58 0.30 -30.06
CA PHE A 510 -44.22 1.46 -29.25
C PHE A 510 -42.84 1.29 -28.59
N LYS A 511 -42.08 2.39 -28.51
CA LYS A 511 -40.82 2.46 -27.79
C LYS A 511 -40.60 3.82 -27.14
N LEU A 512 -40.12 3.80 -25.89
CA LEU A 512 -39.64 4.96 -25.16
C LEU A 512 -38.11 4.92 -25.09
N SER A 513 -37.45 6.00 -25.50
CA SER A 513 -35.98 6.10 -25.41
C SER A 513 -35.49 6.17 -23.97
N ASP A 514 -34.21 5.85 -23.74
CA ASP A 514 -33.51 6.32 -22.54
C ASP A 514 -33.49 7.85 -22.50
N SER A 515 -33.37 8.42 -21.31
CA SER A 515 -33.18 9.86 -21.16
C SER A 515 -31.84 10.26 -21.78
N TYR A 516 -31.82 11.39 -22.49
CA TYR A 516 -30.63 11.88 -23.15
C TYR A 516 -30.56 13.40 -23.12
N ILE A 517 -29.37 13.96 -23.31
CA ILE A 517 -29.19 15.40 -23.46
C ILE A 517 -29.43 15.79 -24.92
N SER A 518 -30.51 16.53 -25.18
CA SER A 518 -30.88 17.01 -26.51
C SER A 518 -29.79 17.90 -27.11
N LYS A 519 -29.34 17.58 -28.32
CA LYS A 519 -28.29 18.34 -29.02
C LYS A 519 -28.69 19.76 -29.40
N ASN A 520 -29.99 20.03 -29.58
CA ASN A 520 -30.47 21.35 -30.02
C ASN A 520 -30.54 22.38 -28.88
N LYS A 521 -30.84 21.96 -27.65
CA LYS A 521 -31.03 22.89 -26.50
C LYS A 521 -30.21 22.52 -25.25
N ARG A 522 -29.37 21.47 -25.30
CA ARG A 522 -28.59 20.91 -24.16
C ARG A 522 -29.45 20.64 -22.92
N ARG A 523 -30.64 20.09 -23.12
CA ARG A 523 -31.61 19.79 -22.04
C ARG A 523 -31.85 18.29 -21.94
N PRO A 524 -32.08 17.76 -20.73
CA PRO A 524 -32.57 16.40 -20.57
C PRO A 524 -33.90 16.21 -21.33
N SER A 525 -34.00 15.17 -22.14
CA SER A 525 -35.18 14.87 -22.95
C SER A 525 -35.36 13.36 -23.11
N LEU A 526 -36.57 12.96 -23.50
CA LEU A 526 -36.90 11.60 -23.89
C LEU A 526 -37.80 11.60 -25.13
N THR A 527 -37.69 10.57 -25.96
CA THR A 527 -38.46 10.43 -27.19
C THR A 527 -39.31 9.18 -27.13
N ALA A 528 -40.62 9.34 -27.34
CA ALA A 528 -41.55 8.24 -27.52
C ALA A 528 -41.86 8.06 -29.01
N ILE A 529 -41.84 6.83 -29.51
CA ILE A 529 -42.12 6.50 -30.91
C ILE A 529 -43.16 5.40 -30.99
N HIS A 530 -44.10 5.55 -31.91
CA HIS A 530 -45.08 4.53 -32.23
C HIS A 530 -45.09 4.22 -33.74
N ALA A 531 -45.21 2.94 -34.09
CA ALA A 531 -45.36 2.47 -35.46
C ALA A 531 -46.75 2.82 -36.00
N VAL A 532 -46.82 3.28 -37.25
CA VAL A 532 -48.05 3.55 -37.98
C VAL A 532 -48.26 2.41 -38.97
N ARG A 533 -49.33 1.63 -38.76
CA ARG A 533 -49.64 0.46 -39.60
C ARG A 533 -50.93 0.67 -40.40
N GLY A 534 -50.94 0.14 -41.62
CA GLY A 534 -52.08 0.18 -42.53
C GLY A 534 -53.12 -0.91 -42.23
N ASN A 535 -54.17 -0.98 -43.05
CA ASN A 535 -55.30 -1.92 -42.89
C ASN A 535 -54.90 -3.42 -42.97
N VAL A 536 -53.70 -3.73 -43.48
CA VAL A 536 -53.17 -5.11 -43.61
C VAL A 536 -51.96 -5.33 -42.67
N ASP A 537 -51.85 -4.54 -41.59
CA ASP A 537 -50.77 -4.58 -40.60
C ASP A 537 -49.36 -4.25 -41.16
N GLU A 538 -49.30 -3.76 -42.41
CA GLU A 538 -48.10 -3.27 -43.07
C GLU A 538 -47.58 -1.99 -42.40
N LEU A 539 -46.28 -1.93 -42.11
CA LEU A 539 -45.62 -0.75 -41.54
C LEU A 539 -45.55 0.38 -42.58
N VAL A 540 -46.31 1.44 -42.37
CA VAL A 540 -46.37 2.61 -43.27
C VAL A 540 -45.40 3.71 -42.82
N GLY A 541 -45.15 3.82 -41.52
CA GLY A 541 -44.19 4.78 -40.96
C GLY A 541 -44.18 4.81 -39.44
N PHE A 542 -43.74 5.93 -38.86
CA PHE A 542 -43.61 6.11 -37.42
C PHE A 542 -44.03 7.53 -37.01
N VAL A 543 -44.67 7.66 -35.85
CA VAL A 543 -44.89 8.95 -35.19
C VAL A 543 -43.95 9.07 -33.99
N GLY A 544 -43.20 10.16 -33.91
CA GLY A 544 -42.25 10.43 -32.83
C GLY A 544 -42.61 11.70 -32.07
N VAL A 545 -42.49 11.64 -30.74
CA VAL A 545 -42.75 12.77 -29.85
C VAL A 545 -41.58 12.94 -28.89
N ASP A 546 -41.00 14.14 -28.87
CA ASP A 546 -39.98 14.53 -27.90
C ASP A 546 -40.65 15.19 -26.69
N TYR A 547 -40.18 14.86 -25.49
CA TYR A 547 -40.61 15.44 -24.22
C TYR A 547 -39.41 16.04 -23.46
N ASP A 548 -39.62 17.15 -22.76
CA ASP A 548 -38.67 17.70 -21.79
C ASP A 548 -38.95 17.06 -20.43
N LEU A 549 -37.92 16.51 -19.76
CA LEU A 549 -38.10 15.83 -18.47
C LEU A 549 -38.71 16.73 -17.39
N ARG A 550 -38.59 18.06 -17.53
CA ARG A 550 -39.14 19.03 -16.56
C ARG A 550 -40.64 19.25 -16.69
N SER A 551 -41.22 18.96 -17.86
CA SER A 551 -42.65 19.16 -18.10
C SER A 551 -43.47 17.91 -17.81
N LEU A 552 -42.84 16.78 -17.49
CA LEU A 552 -43.54 15.54 -17.20
C LEU A 552 -44.09 15.51 -15.77
N PRO A 553 -45.29 14.94 -15.56
CA PRO A 553 -45.88 14.83 -14.24
C PRO A 553 -45.02 13.94 -13.35
N ARG A 554 -44.67 14.42 -12.16
CA ARG A 554 -43.97 13.63 -11.13
C ARG A 554 -45.02 12.96 -10.25
N LYS A 555 -45.01 11.62 -10.15
CA LYS A 555 -45.67 10.94 -9.01
C LYS A 555 -44.83 11.24 -7.77
N GLY A 556 -45.47 11.79 -6.74
CA GLY A 556 -44.86 12.35 -5.53
C GLY A 556 -44.22 11.33 -4.58
N ALA A 557 -43.42 10.39 -5.07
CA ALA A 557 -42.47 9.70 -4.23
C ALA A 557 -41.36 10.70 -3.87
N SER A 558 -41.47 11.29 -2.68
CA SER A 558 -40.34 12.00 -2.07
C SER A 558 -39.26 10.98 -1.79
N PHE A 559 -38.02 11.30 -2.16
CA PHE A 559 -36.86 10.54 -1.70
C PHE A 559 -36.86 10.59 -0.15
N SER A 560 -37.26 9.51 0.49
CA SER A 560 -36.88 9.24 1.87
C SER A 560 -35.50 8.62 1.78
N GLY A 561 -34.45 9.39 2.05
CA GLY A 561 -33.11 8.81 2.21
C GLY A 561 -33.21 7.65 3.19
N SER A 562 -32.48 6.57 2.93
CA SER A 562 -32.38 5.48 3.88
C SER A 562 -31.92 6.04 5.23
N ASP A 563 -32.50 5.56 6.33
CA ASP A 563 -32.00 5.78 7.69
C ASP A 563 -30.64 5.08 7.93
N GLU A 564 -30.01 4.57 6.87
CA GLU A 564 -28.73 3.90 6.92
C GLU A 564 -27.58 4.90 6.74
N LYS A 565 -26.61 4.74 7.64
CA LYS A 565 -25.37 5.49 7.75
C LYS A 565 -24.65 5.60 6.40
N GLN A 566 -24.68 6.78 5.78
CA GLN A 566 -23.87 7.05 4.59
C GLN A 566 -22.49 7.56 4.99
N GLN A 567 -21.50 6.65 4.95
CA GLN A 567 -20.08 7.02 4.97
C GLN A 567 -19.64 7.30 3.53
N LEU A 568 -19.46 8.57 3.18
CA LEU A 568 -18.86 8.94 1.91
C LEU A 568 -17.35 8.87 2.06
N GLU A 569 -16.77 7.75 1.61
CA GLU A 569 -15.34 7.55 1.56
C GLU A 569 -14.68 8.50 0.56
N GLY A 570 -13.84 9.42 1.05
CA GLY A 570 -13.03 10.28 0.19
C GLY A 570 -11.99 9.49 -0.61
N ASP A 571 -11.61 10.05 -1.76
CA ASP A 571 -10.62 9.52 -2.71
C ASP A 571 -9.34 9.03 -2.02
N LEU A 572 -9.01 7.75 -2.24
CA LEU A 572 -7.86 7.04 -1.65
C LEU A 572 -6.51 7.75 -1.90
N SER A 573 -6.41 8.57 -2.95
CA SER A 573 -5.21 9.32 -3.30
C SER A 573 -4.81 10.42 -2.30
N ILE A 574 -5.73 10.87 -1.44
CA ILE A 574 -5.48 11.92 -0.43
C ILE A 574 -5.15 11.33 0.95
N ARG A 575 -5.49 10.05 1.21
CA ARG A 575 -5.31 9.33 2.49
C ARG A 575 -3.86 9.25 3.00
N ALA A 576 -2.87 9.36 2.12
CA ALA A 576 -1.45 9.16 2.45
C ALA A 576 -0.81 10.27 3.33
N GLY A 577 -1.47 11.42 3.50
CA GLY A 577 -0.94 12.55 4.28
C GLY A 577 -1.57 12.76 5.67
N LEU A 578 -2.57 11.97 6.04
CA LEU A 578 -3.50 12.31 7.14
C LEU A 578 -2.99 11.94 8.53
N LEU A 579 -2.11 10.94 8.65
CA LEU A 579 -1.48 10.54 9.92
C LEU A 579 -0.31 11.44 10.36
N LEU A 580 0.00 12.49 9.59
CA LEU A 580 1.01 13.50 9.92
C LEU A 580 0.41 14.83 10.38
N GLN A 581 -0.91 15.01 10.31
CA GLN A 581 -1.57 16.23 10.74
C GLN A 581 -1.84 16.18 12.24
N GLN A 582 -1.14 17.01 12.99
CA GLN A 582 -1.52 17.34 14.36
C GLN A 582 -2.54 18.47 14.36
N ARG A 583 -3.44 18.46 15.35
CA ARG A 583 -4.39 19.53 15.60
C ARG A 583 -3.66 20.87 15.71
N SER A 584 -3.89 21.76 14.74
CA SER A 584 -3.46 23.13 14.85
C SER A 584 -4.45 23.89 15.73
N GLN A 585 -3.95 24.44 16.84
CA GLN A 585 -4.73 25.31 17.70
C GLN A 585 -5.17 26.54 16.90
N SER A 586 -6.48 26.81 16.88
CA SER A 586 -7.08 27.93 16.16
C SER A 586 -7.56 29.03 17.11
N ARG A 587 -7.77 30.26 16.62
CA ARG A 587 -8.35 31.34 17.45
C ARG A 587 -9.75 30.98 17.94
N LEU A 588 -10.47 30.14 17.21
CA LEU A 588 -11.78 29.62 17.61
C LEU A 588 -11.64 28.66 18.79
N ASP A 589 -10.58 27.86 18.87
CA ASP A 589 -10.34 26.94 20.00
C ASP A 589 -10.21 27.69 21.33
N ASP A 590 -9.56 28.86 21.34
CA ASP A 590 -9.39 29.70 22.53
C ASP A 590 -10.71 30.33 23.02
N LYS A 591 -11.71 30.41 22.13
CA LYS A 591 -13.01 31.07 22.35
C LYS A 591 -14.19 30.15 22.07
N ILE A 592 -13.98 28.84 22.13
CA ILE A 592 -14.94 27.87 21.64
C ILE A 592 -16.27 27.91 22.41
N ASP A 593 -16.20 28.19 23.71
CA ASP A 593 -17.38 28.32 24.58
C ASP A 593 -18.25 29.53 24.18
N ASP A 594 -17.63 30.66 23.91
CA ASP A 594 -18.31 31.88 23.46
C ASP A 594 -18.98 31.64 22.09
N VAL A 595 -18.25 31.00 21.17
CA VAL A 595 -18.71 30.73 19.80
C VAL A 595 -19.88 29.74 19.77
N LEU A 596 -19.79 28.63 20.50
CA LEU A 596 -20.85 27.62 20.54
C LEU A 596 -22.11 28.15 21.24
N THR A 597 -21.93 28.94 22.30
CA THR A 597 -23.05 29.61 23.00
C THR A 597 -23.77 30.58 22.06
N LEU A 598 -23.02 31.37 21.28
CA LEU A 598 -23.64 32.32 20.35
C LEU A 598 -24.34 31.61 19.19
N MET A 599 -23.76 30.53 18.67
CA MET A 599 -24.40 29.68 17.65
C MET A 599 -25.71 29.05 18.16
N GLU A 600 -25.74 28.61 19.43
CA GLU A 600 -26.95 28.12 20.09
C GLU A 600 -28.03 29.20 20.13
N VAL A 601 -27.70 30.42 20.58
CA VAL A 601 -28.66 31.55 20.63
C VAL A 601 -29.18 31.90 19.24
N LEU A 602 -28.30 31.98 18.23
CA LEU A 602 -28.70 32.29 16.86
C LEU A 602 -29.68 31.25 16.29
N MET A 603 -29.51 29.97 16.62
CA MET A 603 -30.42 28.90 16.20
C MET A 603 -31.74 28.87 17.01
N LEU A 604 -31.68 29.15 18.30
CA LEU A 604 -32.85 29.11 19.18
C LEU A 604 -33.78 30.31 19.00
N GLU A 605 -33.21 31.50 18.78
CA GLU A 605 -33.91 32.77 18.93
C GLU A 605 -33.82 33.71 17.72
N HIS A 606 -32.99 33.41 16.71
CA HIS A 606 -32.76 34.31 15.56
C HIS A 606 -32.91 33.62 14.19
N GLY A 607 -33.66 32.53 14.12
CA GLY A 607 -34.10 31.95 12.85
C GLY A 607 -33.01 31.27 12.01
N ILE A 608 -31.83 31.01 12.56
CA ILE A 608 -30.80 30.20 11.90
C ILE A 608 -31.19 28.72 11.96
N PHE A 609 -31.43 28.09 10.81
CA PHE A 609 -31.83 26.67 10.78
C PHE A 609 -30.68 25.71 10.43
N HIS A 610 -29.66 26.21 9.74
CA HIS A 610 -28.46 25.44 9.45
C HIS A 610 -27.24 26.25 9.80
N GLY A 611 -26.33 25.63 10.55
CA GLY A 611 -25.07 26.23 10.96
C GLY A 611 -23.95 25.23 10.77
N LYS A 612 -22.87 25.67 10.14
CA LYS A 612 -21.65 24.90 9.94
C LYS A 612 -20.46 25.65 10.51
N ILE A 613 -19.86 25.10 11.55
CA ILE A 613 -18.71 25.66 12.24
C ILE A 613 -17.45 25.04 11.65
N HIS A 614 -16.54 25.87 11.16
CA HIS A 614 -15.25 25.44 10.62
C HIS A 614 -14.12 25.77 11.60
N PHE A 615 -13.92 24.90 12.59
CA PHE A 615 -12.94 25.05 13.68
C PHE A 615 -11.53 25.39 13.17
N SER A 616 -11.06 24.73 12.12
CA SER A 616 -9.71 24.95 11.58
C SER A 616 -9.56 26.26 10.79
N SER A 617 -10.65 26.87 10.30
CA SER A 617 -10.60 28.08 9.48
C SER A 617 -11.20 29.32 10.15
N ASN A 618 -11.49 29.25 11.46
CA ASN A 618 -11.96 30.36 12.30
C ASN A 618 -13.22 31.08 11.76
N ARG A 619 -14.19 30.32 11.25
CA ARG A 619 -15.44 30.86 10.68
C ARG A 619 -16.62 29.91 10.87
N ALA A 620 -17.83 30.44 10.80
CA ALA A 620 -19.06 29.67 10.68
C ALA A 620 -19.87 30.14 9.46
N THR A 621 -20.56 29.22 8.82
CA THR A 621 -21.52 29.52 7.76
C THR A 621 -22.92 29.24 8.30
N VAL A 622 -23.81 30.22 8.18
CA VAL A 622 -25.18 30.14 8.71
C VAL A 622 -26.22 30.41 7.61
N TRP A 623 -27.35 29.73 7.70
CA TRP A 623 -28.49 29.91 6.82
C TRP A 623 -29.72 30.29 7.64
N HIS A 624 -30.40 31.35 7.19
CA HIS A 624 -31.59 31.89 7.83
C HIS A 624 -32.87 31.33 7.19
N LEU A 625 -33.92 31.14 7.99
CA LEU A 625 -35.18 30.51 7.55
C LEU A 625 -35.92 31.29 6.47
N GLU A 626 -35.84 32.62 6.49
CA GLU A 626 -36.50 33.49 5.51
C GLU A 626 -35.76 33.54 4.17
N GLU A 627 -34.45 33.28 4.18
CA GLU A 627 -33.60 33.29 3.00
C GLU A 627 -32.79 31.99 2.87
N PRO A 628 -33.45 30.82 2.72
CA PRO A 628 -32.78 29.53 2.79
C PRO A 628 -31.77 29.27 1.66
N CYS A 629 -31.83 30.07 0.58
CA CYS A 629 -30.89 30.00 -0.54
C CYS A 629 -29.63 30.85 -0.35
N ASN A 630 -29.62 31.75 0.64
CA ASN A 630 -28.48 32.60 0.95
C ASN A 630 -27.79 32.11 2.23
N TYR A 631 -26.46 32.23 2.25
CA TYR A 631 -25.66 31.91 3.42
C TYR A 631 -24.83 33.13 3.84
N HIS A 632 -24.64 33.29 5.14
CA HIS A 632 -23.76 34.30 5.71
C HIS A 632 -22.54 33.63 6.32
N ILE A 633 -21.35 34.18 6.06
CA ILE A 633 -20.10 33.73 6.69
C ILE A 633 -19.80 34.67 7.84
N LEU A 634 -19.75 34.11 9.05
CA LEU A 634 -19.39 34.79 10.28
C LEU A 634 -17.93 34.46 10.62
N THR A 635 -17.12 35.49 10.87
CA THR A 635 -15.74 35.32 11.33
C THR A 635 -15.70 35.04 12.82
N VAL A 636 -14.55 34.60 13.35
CA VAL A 636 -14.36 34.47 14.80
C VAL A 636 -14.68 35.75 15.56
N ASP A 637 -14.33 36.92 15.02
CA ASP A 637 -14.56 38.20 15.68
C ASP A 637 -16.06 38.54 15.74
N ASP A 638 -16.84 38.12 14.75
CA ASP A 638 -18.32 38.21 14.77
C ASP A 638 -18.90 37.21 15.78
N LEU A 639 -18.37 35.99 15.82
CA LEU A 639 -18.86 34.88 16.64
C LEU A 639 -18.54 35.01 18.14
N VAL A 640 -17.69 35.97 18.53
CA VAL A 640 -17.42 36.32 19.93
C VAL A 640 -18.05 37.65 20.33
N ASN A 641 -18.69 38.35 19.40
CA ASN A 641 -19.34 39.62 19.64
C ASN A 641 -20.87 39.43 19.74
N PRO A 642 -21.47 39.52 20.93
CA PRO A 642 -22.92 39.35 21.11
C PRO A 642 -23.76 40.31 20.26
N ALA A 643 -23.20 41.44 19.83
CA ALA A 643 -23.90 42.38 18.95
C ALA A 643 -24.30 41.76 17.60
N ILE A 644 -23.68 40.67 17.17
CA ILE A 644 -24.06 39.97 15.92
C ILE A 644 -25.51 39.49 15.95
N CYS A 645 -26.08 39.19 17.12
CA CYS A 645 -27.49 38.84 17.25
C CYS A 645 -28.42 39.96 16.77
N LEU A 646 -27.98 41.23 16.80
CA LEU A 646 -28.76 42.36 16.29
C LEU A 646 -28.84 42.39 14.76
N ALA A 647 -27.93 41.69 14.06
CA ALA A 647 -27.96 41.56 12.61
C ALA A 647 -29.05 40.58 12.13
N TYR A 648 -29.61 39.78 13.04
CA TYR A 648 -30.65 38.78 12.74
C TYR A 648 -31.92 39.08 13.54
N PRO A 649 -33.10 39.16 12.90
CA PRO A 649 -34.34 39.44 13.61
C PRO A 649 -34.65 38.32 14.62
N SER A 650 -35.14 38.68 15.81
CA SER A 650 -35.58 37.69 16.78
C SER A 650 -36.80 36.93 16.24
N GLN A 651 -36.74 35.60 16.29
CA GLN A 651 -37.78 34.69 15.84
C GLN A 651 -37.98 33.54 16.85
N PRO A 652 -39.23 33.09 17.07
CA PRO A 652 -39.47 31.91 17.86
C PRO A 652 -38.90 30.67 17.15
N TYR A 653 -38.31 29.76 17.92
CA TYR A 653 -37.80 28.50 17.40
C TYR A 653 -38.76 27.79 16.44
N ASN A 654 -38.22 27.28 15.34
CA ASN A 654 -38.99 26.75 14.23
C ASN A 654 -39.88 25.58 14.65
N ARG A 655 -41.19 25.69 14.36
CA ARG A 655 -42.18 24.63 14.63
C ARG A 655 -41.98 23.37 13.80
N ARG A 656 -41.25 23.46 12.69
CA ARG A 656 -40.90 22.33 11.80
C ARG A 656 -39.53 21.73 12.13
N ALA A 657 -38.84 22.20 13.18
CA ALA A 657 -37.58 21.60 13.58
C ALA A 657 -37.82 20.19 14.14
N ILE A 658 -37.02 19.23 13.64
CA ILE A 658 -36.97 17.85 14.15
C ILE A 658 -36.14 17.81 15.42
N VAL A 659 -35.08 18.61 15.51
CA VAL A 659 -34.21 18.66 16.70
C VAL A 659 -34.92 19.40 17.83
N PRO A 660 -35.13 18.80 19.01
CA PRO A 660 -35.71 19.49 20.16
C PRO A 660 -34.80 20.60 20.67
N LYS A 661 -35.40 21.70 21.16
CA LYS A 661 -34.64 22.86 21.69
C LYS A 661 -33.58 22.48 22.72
N GLN A 662 -33.87 21.49 23.56
CA GLN A 662 -33.02 21.04 24.67
C GLN A 662 -31.79 20.25 24.20
N GLU A 663 -31.83 19.70 22.97
CA GLU A 663 -30.77 18.84 22.43
C GLU A 663 -29.72 19.62 21.65
N ILE A 664 -30.04 20.85 21.18
CA ILE A 664 -29.10 21.70 20.42
C ILE A 664 -27.79 21.90 21.20
N LYS A 665 -27.91 22.24 22.48
CA LYS A 665 -26.75 22.44 23.35
C LYS A 665 -25.88 21.19 23.43
N LYS A 666 -26.49 20.02 23.62
CA LYS A 666 -25.77 18.74 23.73
C LYS A 666 -25.03 18.41 22.44
N VAL A 667 -25.61 18.72 21.27
CA VAL A 667 -24.91 18.54 19.98
C VAL A 667 -23.66 19.41 19.92
N PHE A 668 -23.75 20.68 20.32
CA PHE A 668 -22.58 21.57 20.34
C PHE A 668 -21.54 21.19 21.41
N ASP A 669 -21.97 20.71 22.57
CA ASP A 669 -21.08 20.17 23.60
C ASP A 669 -20.29 18.95 23.07
N GLU A 670 -20.93 18.08 22.29
CA GLU A 670 -20.25 16.93 21.68
C GLU A 670 -19.33 17.37 20.53
N PHE A 671 -19.66 18.42 19.76
CA PHE A 671 -18.71 19.01 18.80
C PHE A 671 -17.46 19.53 19.50
N LYS A 672 -17.62 20.22 20.64
CA LYS A 672 -16.49 20.68 21.47
C LYS A 672 -15.66 19.49 21.91
N ARG A 673 -16.30 18.44 22.43
CA ARG A 673 -15.61 17.23 22.86
C ARG A 673 -14.78 16.63 21.73
N LEU A 674 -15.40 16.29 20.59
CA LEU A 674 -14.74 15.72 19.41
C LEU A 674 -13.63 16.61 18.83
N ARG A 675 -13.68 17.92 19.05
CA ARG A 675 -12.61 18.86 18.67
C ARG A 675 -11.35 18.70 19.53
N PHE A 676 -11.48 18.35 20.81
CA PHE A 676 -10.37 18.26 21.78
C PHE A 676 -10.02 16.83 22.22
N THR A 677 -10.77 15.81 21.77
CA THR A 677 -10.58 14.42 22.20
C THR A 677 -9.18 13.89 21.88
N ASP A 678 -8.65 14.13 20.68
CA ASP A 678 -7.37 13.58 20.22
C ASP A 678 -6.65 14.57 19.30
N ASP A 679 -5.31 14.61 19.32
CA ASP A 679 -4.54 15.55 18.50
C ASP A 679 -4.29 15.08 17.06
N THR A 680 -4.65 13.84 16.73
CA THR A 680 -4.54 13.22 15.40
C THR A 680 -5.90 13.00 14.73
N ILE A 681 -6.93 12.59 15.48
CA ILE A 681 -8.31 12.38 15.02
C ILE A 681 -9.25 13.37 15.72
N TYR A 682 -9.44 14.55 15.12
CA TYR A 682 -10.26 15.62 15.70
C TYR A 682 -11.25 16.22 14.70
N LEU A 683 -12.28 16.86 15.22
CA LEU A 683 -13.28 17.55 14.41
C LEU A 683 -12.69 18.83 13.75
N ARG A 684 -12.69 18.89 12.41
CA ARG A 684 -12.30 20.07 11.62
C ARG A 684 -13.48 20.98 11.33
N ALA A 685 -14.65 20.40 11.10
CA ALA A 685 -15.91 21.13 10.97
C ALA A 685 -17.09 20.27 11.45
N GLY A 686 -18.07 20.92 12.07
CA GLY A 686 -19.34 20.32 12.49
C GLY A 686 -20.51 21.14 11.94
N SER A 687 -21.58 20.49 11.48
CA SER A 687 -22.79 21.16 11.03
C SER A 687 -24.04 20.54 11.62
N LEU A 688 -25.02 21.38 11.95
CA LEU A 688 -26.33 20.97 12.43
C LEU A 688 -27.41 21.60 11.57
N ASN A 689 -28.39 20.80 11.13
CA ASN A 689 -29.60 21.28 10.49
C ASN A 689 -30.82 20.88 11.34
N ILE A 690 -31.48 21.88 11.94
CA ILE A 690 -32.58 21.63 12.87
C ILE A 690 -33.84 21.13 12.16
N CYS A 691 -34.00 21.43 10.86
CA CYS A 691 -35.20 21.10 10.09
C CYS A 691 -35.26 19.64 9.66
N ASN A 692 -34.11 19.01 9.40
CA ASN A 692 -34.04 17.60 8.98
C ASN A 692 -33.31 16.68 9.98
N GLY A 693 -32.83 17.22 11.11
CA GLY A 693 -32.16 16.44 12.15
C GLY A 693 -30.71 16.08 11.85
N MET A 694 -30.18 16.48 10.70
CA MET A 694 -28.90 15.99 10.21
C MET A 694 -27.71 16.69 10.86
N VAL A 695 -26.81 15.87 11.39
CA VAL A 695 -25.50 16.26 11.91
C VAL A 695 -24.44 15.85 10.89
N GLY A 696 -23.62 16.81 10.47
CA GLY A 696 -22.49 16.60 9.56
C GLY A 696 -21.17 16.78 10.30
N LEU A 697 -20.25 15.82 10.18
CA LEU A 697 -18.98 15.81 10.88
C LEU A 697 -17.83 15.61 9.88
N ASN A 698 -16.89 16.56 9.86
CA ASN A 698 -15.67 16.44 9.07
C ASN A 698 -14.49 16.26 10.02
N PHE A 699 -13.96 15.03 10.11
CA PHE A 699 -12.78 14.74 10.92
C PHE A 699 -11.49 15.07 10.18
N SER A 700 -10.38 15.13 10.93
CA SER A 700 -9.03 15.31 10.39
C SER A 700 -8.68 14.25 9.37
N CYS A 701 -9.13 12.99 9.50
CA CYS A 701 -8.81 11.82 8.66
C CYS A 701 -9.62 11.65 7.35
N ASP A 702 -10.18 12.74 6.79
CA ASP A 702 -10.93 12.81 5.51
C ASP A 702 -12.23 11.99 5.38
N SER A 703 -12.75 11.45 6.47
CA SER A 703 -14.13 10.96 6.52
C SER A 703 -15.10 12.10 6.87
N THR A 704 -16.06 12.32 5.97
CA THR A 704 -17.25 13.13 6.25
C THR A 704 -18.38 12.19 6.65
N HIS A 705 -18.94 12.37 7.83
CA HIS A 705 -20.05 11.56 8.32
C HIS A 705 -21.31 12.40 8.38
N TYR A 706 -22.42 11.82 7.97
CA TYR A 706 -23.76 12.36 8.19
C TYR A 706 -24.56 11.34 9.00
N MET A 707 -25.25 11.80 10.03
CA MET A 707 -26.14 10.98 10.85
C MET A 707 -27.24 11.84 11.47
N GLN A 708 -28.26 11.18 12.02
CA GLN A 708 -29.31 11.87 12.75
C GLN A 708 -28.80 12.35 14.12
N TYR A 709 -29.37 13.44 14.63
CA TYR A 709 -28.93 14.09 15.87
C TYR A 709 -29.08 13.18 17.10
N ASP A 710 -30.11 12.35 17.15
CA ASP A 710 -30.36 11.39 18.23
C ASP A 710 -29.32 10.28 18.22
N GLU A 711 -29.07 9.69 17.06
CA GLU A 711 -27.98 8.73 16.87
C GLU A 711 -26.62 9.34 17.26
N PHE A 712 -26.36 10.59 16.85
CA PHE A 712 -25.12 11.29 17.18
C PHE A 712 -24.91 11.41 18.70
N LEU A 713 -25.97 11.70 19.44
CA LEU A 713 -25.93 11.84 20.90
C LEU A 713 -25.88 10.49 21.65
N GLU A 714 -26.29 9.40 21.02
CA GLU A 714 -26.19 8.05 21.59
C GLU A 714 -24.77 7.44 21.47
N LYS A 715 -23.94 7.93 20.54
CA LYS A 715 -22.58 7.37 20.34
C LYS A 715 -21.65 7.71 21.50
N ASP A 716 -20.97 6.69 22.00
CA ASP A 716 -19.96 6.84 23.05
C ASP A 716 -18.55 7.13 22.50
N HIS A 717 -17.62 7.37 23.41
CA HIS A 717 -16.21 7.65 23.08
C HIS A 717 -15.54 6.53 22.28
N LYS A 718 -15.92 5.27 22.54
CA LYS A 718 -15.29 4.10 21.92
C LYS A 718 -15.65 4.01 20.45
N PHE A 719 -16.89 4.34 20.11
CA PHE A 719 -17.34 4.40 18.73
C PHE A 719 -16.51 5.35 17.87
N TRP A 720 -16.17 6.53 18.37
CA TRP A 720 -15.44 7.55 17.58
C TRP A 720 -13.94 7.30 17.44
N LEU A 721 -13.34 6.53 18.35
CA LEU A 721 -11.90 6.25 18.37
C LEU A 721 -11.52 4.80 18.03
N GLY A 722 -12.51 3.91 17.88
CA GLY A 722 -12.29 2.52 17.43
C GLY A 722 -11.73 1.56 18.48
N ASP A 723 -11.98 1.82 19.77
CA ASP A 723 -11.52 0.99 20.91
C ASP A 723 -12.48 -0.13 21.32
#